data_AF-C8XEV0-F1
#
_entry.id   AF-C8XEV0-F1
#
_cell.length_a   1.000
_cell.length_b   1.000
_cell.length_c   1.000
_cell.angle_alpha   90.00
_cell.angle_beta   90.00
_cell.angle_gamma   90.00
#
_symmetry.space_group_name_H-M   'P 1'
#
loop_
_entity.id
_entity.type
_entity.pdbx_description
1 polymer ?
#
loop_
_entity_poly.entity_id
_entity_poly.type
_entity_poly.pdbx_seq_one_letter_code
_entity_poly.pdbx_strand_id
1 'polypeptide(L)'
;MAGGGLIVVAFVVLAITYPRVSLLTLVALDVSNINGVIADQLGTSPYKPQLALAVVVVLVMMRRRMFRFAWSPVLLGAMVLFAGFCVSFVAAADPVTSLDLLSSQARDLLYFVVVYALVLSTDQVKPTAAVAVLVLAALAGLTVVHEFVLHNQGSLGGLSRVPLVQEDGALTPRHAGTSSDVNFWGRLLILFTPMSLSLLAMSKSWRDRVLWGGATVSLMLGVYLTQSRGGFIALFIGLVMWAVLAGGAYRKALLYLPVALIVIVPLTGIGSRLGTLTAVVSGSTTTADPSVVTRKRFQLDAWHMFLDRPITGHGIGSYGGLFAEYDRLANFYEPVNIVVAAHNFYLEQAADGGVVLLICWAFFFGTILFVALRTMIGAGRTGDDTRRFLALGVIGGLIGWLIASVFLHLSDFRALLLIAVIAAAVDVQSRAAIDRRGIAPEPEPGPWRPGRGVVAGLAVMAALSLLGTVAVLTNRTTVYTSTTALGIVPSGAVNPASAYSLDLITRGLIGPTFTEVLSRSVDATAVTQRAGPGGADSADSADGADRADVEIAFAQSRLGGGVVLTVTADDSDAATELTAAAVAASKARIADLDTGYQLIGDPAQPQPVSSPEWWWLPALALSTIGCAALAVITGRRRRALRPADPDRGPAGTADRAEQTRVPALAAR
;
A
#
# COMPACT_ATOMS: atom_id res chain seq x y z
N MET A 1 -36.93 -4.95 -3.80
CA MET A 1 -35.80 -5.81 -4.24
C MET A 1 -35.71 -5.98 -5.77
N ALA A 2 -36.81 -6.13 -6.51
CA ALA A 2 -36.79 -6.34 -7.98
C ALA A 2 -36.09 -5.21 -8.79
N GLY A 3 -36.22 -3.94 -8.36
CA GLY A 3 -35.59 -2.80 -9.05
C GLY A 3 -34.05 -2.76 -8.96
N GLY A 4 -33.47 -3.24 -7.86
CA GLY A 4 -32.01 -3.27 -7.67
C GLY A 4 -31.32 -4.27 -8.59
N GLY A 5 -31.91 -5.45 -8.78
CA GLY A 5 -31.41 -6.47 -9.70
C GLY A 5 -31.41 -6.00 -11.16
N LEU A 6 -32.46 -5.28 -11.59
CA LEU A 6 -32.55 -4.73 -12.94
C LEU A 6 -31.44 -3.71 -13.23
N ILE A 7 -31.14 -2.82 -12.26
CA ILE A 7 -30.08 -1.81 -12.39
C ILE A 7 -28.70 -2.47 -12.48
N VAL A 8 -28.44 -3.49 -11.67
CA VAL A 8 -27.17 -4.24 -11.70
C VAL A 8 -27.00 -4.95 -13.04
N VAL A 9 -28.03 -5.64 -13.53
CA VAL A 9 -27.99 -6.30 -14.85
C VAL A 9 -27.80 -5.30 -15.97
N ALA A 10 -28.52 -4.18 -15.97
CA ALA A 10 -28.36 -3.12 -16.97
C ALA A 10 -26.94 -2.54 -16.95
N PHE A 11 -26.37 -2.32 -15.77
CA PHE A 11 -24.99 -1.86 -15.62
C PHE A 11 -23.98 -2.88 -16.17
N VAL A 12 -24.14 -4.17 -15.86
CA VAL A 12 -23.27 -5.23 -16.40
C VAL A 12 -23.32 -5.28 -17.93
N VAL A 13 -24.53 -5.24 -18.51
CA VAL A 13 -24.70 -5.20 -19.98
C VAL A 13 -24.04 -3.96 -20.57
N LEU A 14 -24.23 -2.79 -19.95
CA LEU A 14 -23.62 -1.54 -20.40
C LEU A 14 -22.10 -1.57 -20.29
N ALA A 15 -21.54 -2.12 -19.21
CA ALA A 15 -20.10 -2.26 -18.98
C ALA A 15 -19.43 -3.18 -20.01
N ILE A 16 -20.08 -4.30 -20.36
CA ILE A 16 -19.61 -5.23 -21.40
C ILE A 16 -19.72 -4.61 -22.80
N THR A 17 -20.78 -3.86 -23.05
CA THR A 17 -21.02 -3.21 -24.36
C THR A 17 -20.09 -2.02 -24.57
N TYR A 18 -19.86 -1.24 -23.51
CA TYR A 18 -19.02 -0.04 -23.52
C TYR A 18 -17.94 -0.17 -22.43
N PRO A 19 -16.76 -0.73 -22.75
CA PRO A 19 -15.70 -0.94 -21.77
C PRO A 19 -15.24 0.32 -21.02
N ARG A 20 -15.43 1.51 -21.62
CA ARG A 20 -15.19 2.80 -20.96
C ARG A 20 -16.06 2.99 -19.71
N VAL A 21 -17.29 2.47 -19.69
CA VAL A 21 -18.19 2.58 -18.53
C VAL A 21 -17.62 1.75 -17.38
N SER A 22 -17.19 0.51 -17.66
CA SER A 22 -16.52 -0.34 -16.68
C SER A 22 -15.28 0.35 -16.09
N LEU A 23 -14.41 0.91 -16.95
CA LEU A 23 -13.21 1.64 -16.53
C LEU A 23 -13.53 2.85 -15.64
N LEU A 24 -14.38 3.75 -16.12
CA LEU A 24 -14.63 5.03 -15.43
C LEU A 24 -15.40 4.82 -14.12
N THR A 25 -16.34 3.88 -14.07
CA THR A 25 -17.05 3.55 -12.83
C THR A 25 -16.14 2.86 -11.82
N LEU A 26 -15.29 1.93 -12.26
CA LEU A 26 -14.31 1.28 -11.39
C LEU A 26 -13.37 2.32 -10.76
N VAL A 27 -12.81 3.23 -11.57
CA VAL A 27 -11.93 4.30 -11.10
C VAL A 27 -12.67 5.28 -10.17
N ALA A 28 -13.90 5.67 -10.51
CA ALA A 28 -14.71 6.57 -9.71
C ALA A 28 -14.97 6.02 -8.31
N LEU A 29 -15.41 4.76 -8.19
CA LEU A 29 -15.77 4.14 -6.92
C LEU A 29 -14.56 3.76 -6.07
N ASP A 30 -13.45 3.46 -6.72
CA ASP A 30 -12.20 3.08 -6.09
C ASP A 30 -11.49 4.29 -5.46
N VAL A 31 -11.21 5.32 -6.27
CA VAL A 31 -10.46 6.49 -5.81
C VAL A 31 -11.24 7.29 -4.76
N SER A 32 -12.56 7.21 -4.77
CA SER A 32 -13.44 7.91 -3.83
C SER A 32 -13.70 7.15 -2.54
N ASN A 33 -13.17 5.92 -2.40
CA ASN A 33 -13.49 5.01 -1.31
C ASN A 33 -15.01 4.77 -1.09
N ILE A 34 -15.86 5.04 -2.08
CA ILE A 34 -17.31 4.75 -1.99
C ILE A 34 -17.54 3.25 -1.80
N ASN A 35 -16.68 2.40 -2.35
CA ASN A 35 -16.70 0.96 -2.11
C ASN A 35 -16.53 0.59 -0.62
N GLY A 36 -15.80 1.40 0.16
CA GLY A 36 -15.68 1.26 1.61
C GLY A 36 -16.93 1.77 2.33
N VAL A 37 -17.45 2.93 1.92
CA VAL A 37 -18.69 3.49 2.48
C VAL A 37 -19.88 2.53 2.30
N ILE A 38 -19.99 1.88 1.13
CA ILE A 38 -21.02 0.87 0.87
C ILE A 38 -20.81 -0.36 1.77
N ALA A 39 -19.56 -0.77 1.99
CA ALA A 39 -19.25 -1.90 2.87
C ALA A 39 -19.64 -1.61 4.32
N ASP A 40 -19.37 -0.40 4.81
CA ASP A 40 -19.73 0.01 6.17
C ASP A 40 -21.26 0.02 6.37
N GLN A 41 -22.04 0.30 5.32
CA GLN A 41 -23.51 0.33 5.40
C GLN A 41 -24.18 -1.03 5.14
N LEU A 42 -23.67 -1.81 4.19
CA LEU A 42 -24.30 -3.05 3.70
C LEU A 42 -23.56 -4.32 4.16
N GLY A 43 -22.48 -4.19 4.92
CA GLY A 43 -21.62 -5.29 5.37
C GLY A 43 -20.75 -5.92 4.29
N THR A 44 -20.92 -5.57 3.02
CA THR A 44 -20.19 -6.16 1.89
C THR A 44 -19.72 -5.11 0.89
N SER A 45 -18.42 -5.17 0.52
CA SER A 45 -17.85 -4.24 -0.46
C SER A 45 -18.12 -4.69 -1.90
N PRO A 46 -18.62 -3.81 -2.78
CA PRO A 46 -18.81 -4.14 -4.19
C PRO A 46 -17.49 -4.14 -5.00
N TYR A 47 -16.34 -3.87 -4.37
CA TYR A 47 -15.04 -3.85 -5.04
C TYR A 47 -14.70 -5.19 -5.72
N LYS A 48 -14.81 -6.32 -5.01
CA LYS A 48 -14.50 -7.66 -5.56
C LYS A 48 -15.33 -7.97 -6.83
N PRO A 49 -16.67 -7.84 -6.82
CA PRO A 49 -17.47 -8.07 -8.03
C PRO A 49 -17.22 -7.05 -9.14
N GLN A 50 -16.92 -5.79 -8.82
CA GLN A 50 -16.54 -4.79 -9.82
C GLN A 50 -15.23 -5.14 -10.53
N LEU A 51 -14.20 -5.57 -9.77
CA LEU A 51 -12.93 -6.01 -10.34
C LEU A 51 -13.14 -7.25 -11.21
N ALA A 52 -13.92 -8.23 -10.75
CA ALA A 52 -14.26 -9.41 -11.54
C ALA A 52 -14.96 -9.05 -12.86
N LEU A 53 -15.92 -8.13 -12.82
CA LEU A 53 -16.57 -7.59 -14.03
C LEU A 53 -15.55 -6.94 -14.97
N ALA A 54 -14.63 -6.13 -14.44
CA ALA A 54 -13.58 -5.51 -15.25
C ALA A 54 -12.66 -6.54 -15.92
N VAL A 55 -12.31 -7.63 -15.23
CA VAL A 55 -11.58 -8.76 -15.83
C VAL A 55 -12.40 -9.40 -16.96
N VAL A 56 -13.70 -9.65 -16.74
CA VAL A 56 -14.59 -10.20 -17.78
C VAL A 56 -14.65 -9.26 -18.99
N VAL A 57 -14.76 -7.94 -18.78
CA VAL A 57 -14.75 -6.95 -19.85
C VAL A 57 -13.44 -7.03 -20.65
N VAL A 58 -12.29 -7.13 -19.98
CA VAL A 58 -10.98 -7.32 -20.66
C VAL A 58 -10.98 -8.61 -21.49
N LEU A 59 -11.47 -9.73 -20.96
CA LEU A 59 -11.54 -11.01 -21.69
C LEU A 59 -12.48 -10.91 -22.91
N VAL A 60 -13.62 -10.23 -22.78
CA VAL A 60 -14.53 -9.95 -23.91
C VAL A 60 -13.83 -9.08 -24.96
N MET A 61 -13.08 -8.06 -24.55
CA MET A 61 -12.30 -7.23 -25.46
C MET A 61 -11.22 -8.03 -26.20
N MET A 62 -10.57 -9.00 -25.53
CA MET A 62 -9.63 -9.92 -26.17
C MET A 62 -10.33 -10.76 -27.24
N ARG A 63 -11.48 -11.35 -26.92
CA ARG A 63 -12.29 -12.12 -27.88
C ARG A 63 -12.77 -11.28 -29.07
N ARG A 64 -13.10 -10.01 -28.83
CA ARG A 64 -13.54 -9.04 -29.85
C ARG A 64 -12.38 -8.38 -30.61
N ARG A 65 -11.12 -8.76 -30.37
CA ARG A 65 -9.90 -8.15 -30.97
C ARG A 65 -9.78 -6.63 -30.73
N MET A 66 -10.38 -6.14 -29.65
CA MET A 66 -10.31 -4.73 -29.23
C MET A 66 -9.22 -4.48 -28.18
N PHE A 67 -8.69 -5.55 -27.59
CA PHE A 67 -7.68 -5.48 -26.54
C PHE A 67 -6.35 -4.93 -27.07
N ARG A 68 -5.81 -3.93 -26.35
CA ARG A 68 -4.49 -3.36 -26.60
C ARG A 68 -3.69 -3.38 -25.30
N PHE A 69 -2.49 -3.91 -25.37
CA PHE A 69 -1.55 -3.92 -24.26
C PHE A 69 -0.15 -3.63 -24.78
N ALA A 70 0.57 -2.78 -24.07
CA ALA A 70 1.92 -2.39 -24.44
C ALA A 70 2.82 -2.34 -23.21
N TRP A 71 4.11 -2.56 -23.44
CA TRP A 71 5.10 -2.55 -22.38
C TRP A 71 5.37 -1.13 -21.85
N SER A 72 5.37 -0.99 -20.52
CA SER A 72 5.82 0.20 -19.80
C SER A 72 6.81 -0.20 -18.70
N PRO A 73 7.90 0.56 -18.47
CA PRO A 73 8.79 0.36 -17.31
C PRO A 73 8.07 0.28 -15.96
N VAL A 74 6.92 0.92 -15.81
CA VAL A 74 6.13 0.86 -14.56
C VAL A 74 5.62 -0.55 -14.27
N LEU A 75 5.34 -1.36 -15.30
CA LEU A 75 4.98 -2.77 -15.13
C LEU A 75 6.12 -3.55 -14.46
N LEU A 76 7.37 -3.29 -14.87
CA LEU A 76 8.54 -3.87 -14.23
C LEU A 76 8.67 -3.41 -12.78
N GLY A 77 8.47 -2.11 -12.51
CA GLY A 77 8.45 -1.57 -11.17
C GLY A 77 7.44 -2.28 -10.26
N ALA A 78 6.21 -2.47 -10.75
CA ALA A 78 5.15 -3.16 -10.03
C ALA A 78 5.48 -4.64 -9.76
N MET A 79 6.09 -5.34 -10.72
CA MET A 79 6.54 -6.72 -10.55
C MET A 79 7.69 -6.84 -9.52
N VAL A 80 8.66 -5.92 -9.56
CA VAL A 80 9.76 -5.86 -8.59
C VAL A 80 9.21 -5.57 -7.19
N LEU A 81 8.25 -4.66 -7.08
CA LEU A 81 7.57 -4.37 -5.82
C LEU A 81 6.87 -5.61 -5.26
N PHE A 82 6.10 -6.31 -6.09
CA PHE A 82 5.41 -7.53 -5.67
C PHE A 82 6.36 -8.63 -5.19
N ALA A 83 7.45 -8.84 -5.92
CA ALA A 83 8.47 -9.78 -5.49
C ALA A 83 9.16 -9.34 -4.19
N GLY A 84 9.31 -8.03 -3.96
CA GLY A 84 9.72 -7.49 -2.65
C GLY A 84 8.74 -7.86 -1.53
N PHE A 85 7.44 -7.76 -1.76
CA PHE A 85 6.42 -8.24 -0.81
C PHE A 85 6.52 -9.73 -0.55
N CYS A 86 6.74 -10.56 -1.58
CA CYS A 86 6.94 -12.00 -1.40
C CYS A 86 8.21 -12.31 -0.57
N VAL A 87 9.32 -11.61 -0.82
CA VAL A 87 10.56 -11.80 -0.06
C VAL A 87 10.38 -11.39 1.40
N SER A 88 9.71 -10.26 1.65
CA SER A 88 9.37 -9.83 3.00
C SER A 88 8.47 -10.85 3.70
N PHE A 89 7.45 -11.40 3.01
CA PHE A 89 6.59 -12.45 3.55
C PHE A 89 7.34 -13.71 4.01
N VAL A 90 8.42 -14.11 3.34
CA VAL A 90 9.25 -15.26 3.79
C VAL A 90 9.87 -15.02 5.17
N ALA A 91 10.11 -13.77 5.55
CA ALA A 91 10.65 -13.38 6.84
C ALA A 91 9.58 -13.08 7.91
N ALA A 92 8.30 -13.40 7.63
CA ALA A 92 7.16 -13.02 8.46
C ALA A 92 7.21 -13.56 9.88
N ALA A 93 7.11 -12.64 10.84
CA ALA A 93 6.93 -12.93 12.25
C ALA A 93 5.49 -13.37 12.55
N ASP A 94 4.51 -12.80 11.84
CA ASP A 94 3.12 -13.25 11.81
C ASP A 94 2.73 -13.64 10.37
N PRO A 95 2.88 -14.92 9.99
CA PRO A 95 2.57 -15.39 8.65
C PRO A 95 1.10 -15.17 8.23
N VAL A 96 0.16 -15.05 9.16
CA VAL A 96 -1.27 -14.93 8.87
C VAL A 96 -1.62 -13.54 8.39
N THR A 97 -1.35 -12.55 9.25
CA THR A 97 -1.55 -11.14 8.92
C THR A 97 -0.74 -10.77 7.69
N SER A 98 0.48 -11.31 7.57
CA SER A 98 1.34 -11.11 6.41
C SER A 98 0.74 -11.70 5.13
N LEU A 99 0.08 -12.86 5.21
CA LEU A 99 -0.56 -13.51 4.07
C LEU A 99 -1.82 -12.77 3.63
N ASP A 100 -2.65 -12.30 4.56
CA ASP A 100 -3.83 -11.50 4.27
C ASP A 100 -3.45 -10.18 3.59
N LEU A 101 -2.40 -9.52 4.11
CA LEU A 101 -1.88 -8.30 3.52
C LEU A 101 -1.27 -8.56 2.14
N LEU A 102 -0.42 -9.58 1.98
CA LEU A 102 0.14 -9.97 0.68
C LEU A 102 -0.97 -10.27 -0.35
N SER A 103 -2.00 -11.00 0.06
CA SER A 103 -3.17 -11.29 -0.77
C SER A 103 -3.92 -10.01 -1.16
N SER A 104 -4.02 -9.04 -0.25
CA SER A 104 -4.59 -7.73 -0.56
C SER A 104 -3.75 -6.95 -1.57
N GLN A 105 -2.43 -6.88 -1.37
CA GLN A 105 -1.51 -6.21 -2.30
C GLN A 105 -1.52 -6.86 -3.69
N ALA A 106 -1.66 -8.20 -3.77
CA ALA A 106 -1.79 -8.92 -5.03
C ALA A 106 -3.07 -8.51 -5.80
N ARG A 107 -4.19 -8.28 -5.10
CA ARG A 107 -5.45 -7.81 -5.71
C ARG A 107 -5.33 -6.39 -6.23
N ASP A 108 -4.66 -5.53 -5.48
CA ASP A 108 -4.42 -4.15 -5.89
C ASP A 108 -3.51 -4.10 -7.14
N LEU A 109 -2.52 -4.98 -7.24
CA LEU A 109 -1.70 -5.12 -8.45
C LEU A 109 -2.47 -5.73 -9.63
N LEU A 110 -3.41 -6.64 -9.40
CA LEU A 110 -4.33 -7.10 -10.44
C LEU A 110 -5.19 -5.93 -10.93
N TYR A 111 -5.73 -5.12 -10.03
CA TYR A 111 -6.43 -3.88 -10.36
C TYR A 111 -5.56 -2.97 -11.24
N PHE A 112 -4.30 -2.74 -10.88
CA PHE A 112 -3.36 -1.96 -11.70
C PHE A 112 -3.24 -2.48 -13.13
N VAL A 113 -3.04 -3.80 -13.31
CA VAL A 113 -2.91 -4.41 -14.64
C VAL A 113 -4.22 -4.31 -15.45
N VAL A 114 -5.36 -4.54 -14.82
CA VAL A 114 -6.69 -4.49 -15.45
C VAL A 114 -7.03 -3.07 -15.88
N VAL A 115 -6.88 -2.09 -15.00
CA VAL A 115 -7.15 -0.67 -15.31
C VAL A 115 -6.19 -0.18 -16.39
N TYR A 116 -4.90 -0.55 -16.33
CA TYR A 116 -3.94 -0.21 -17.39
C TYR A 116 -4.34 -0.78 -18.75
N ALA A 117 -4.75 -2.05 -18.81
CA ALA A 117 -5.25 -2.66 -20.03
C ALA A 117 -6.51 -1.97 -20.57
N LEU A 118 -7.46 -1.64 -19.69
CA LEU A 118 -8.68 -0.93 -20.07
C LEU A 118 -8.38 0.49 -20.59
N VAL A 119 -7.48 1.23 -19.94
CA VAL A 119 -7.08 2.58 -20.37
C VAL A 119 -6.45 2.53 -21.77
N LEU A 120 -5.53 1.60 -22.03
CA LEU A 120 -4.90 1.45 -23.35
C LEU A 120 -5.86 0.96 -24.43
N SER A 121 -6.77 0.05 -24.08
CA SER A 121 -7.72 -0.52 -25.04
C SER A 121 -8.86 0.43 -25.39
N THR A 122 -9.20 1.37 -24.50
CA THR A 122 -10.28 2.37 -24.71
C THR A 122 -9.78 3.77 -25.09
N ASP A 123 -8.47 4.01 -24.99
CA ASP A 123 -7.82 5.31 -25.20
C ASP A 123 -8.37 6.43 -24.30
N GLN A 124 -8.74 6.10 -23.05
CA GLN A 124 -9.43 6.99 -22.11
C GLN A 124 -8.51 7.56 -21.01
N VAL A 125 -7.23 7.80 -21.28
CA VAL A 125 -6.28 8.25 -20.23
C VAL A 125 -6.67 9.60 -19.60
N LYS A 126 -7.04 10.60 -20.41
CA LYS A 126 -7.51 11.90 -19.92
C LYS A 126 -8.85 11.78 -19.18
N PRO A 127 -9.89 11.11 -19.73
CA PRO A 127 -11.14 10.87 -19.00
C PRO A 127 -10.97 10.11 -17.69
N THR A 128 -10.03 9.17 -17.61
CA THR A 128 -9.69 8.45 -16.38
C THR A 128 -9.18 9.41 -15.30
N ALA A 129 -8.21 10.27 -15.64
CA ALA A 129 -7.70 11.30 -14.73
C ALA A 129 -8.79 12.32 -14.36
N ALA A 130 -9.61 12.73 -15.34
CA ALA A 130 -10.71 13.67 -15.16
C ALA A 130 -11.77 13.15 -14.19
N VAL A 131 -12.22 11.90 -14.34
CA VAL A 131 -13.20 11.28 -13.44
C VAL A 131 -12.65 11.17 -12.01
N ALA A 132 -11.38 10.76 -11.86
CA ALA A 132 -10.76 10.70 -10.54
C ALA A 132 -10.76 12.08 -9.84
N VAL A 133 -10.36 13.13 -10.56
CA VAL A 133 -10.37 14.51 -10.05
C VAL A 133 -11.79 14.99 -9.75
N LEU A 134 -12.76 14.75 -10.64
CA LEU A 134 -14.13 15.25 -10.48
C LEU A 134 -14.83 14.63 -9.28
N VAL A 135 -14.69 13.32 -9.06
CA VAL A 135 -15.33 12.65 -7.91
C VAL A 135 -14.71 13.11 -6.60
N LEU A 136 -13.37 13.21 -6.54
CA LEU A 136 -12.69 13.76 -5.35
C LEU A 136 -13.05 15.23 -5.11
N ALA A 137 -13.15 16.05 -6.16
CA ALA A 137 -13.56 17.45 -6.04
C ALA A 137 -15.01 17.59 -5.60
N ALA A 138 -15.91 16.69 -6.04
CA ALA A 138 -17.29 16.68 -5.58
C ALA A 138 -17.39 16.31 -4.09
N LEU A 139 -16.64 15.30 -3.65
CA LEU A 139 -16.56 14.91 -2.23
C LEU A 139 -15.89 15.97 -1.36
N ALA A 140 -14.81 16.60 -1.83
CA ALA A 140 -14.19 17.72 -1.14
C ALA A 140 -15.16 18.92 -1.05
N GLY A 141 -15.93 19.19 -2.10
CA GLY A 141 -16.99 20.20 -2.08
C GLY A 141 -18.09 19.86 -1.06
N LEU A 142 -18.43 18.58 -0.94
CA LEU A 142 -19.35 18.09 0.07
C LEU A 142 -18.82 18.33 1.49
N THR A 143 -17.51 18.18 1.75
CA THR A 143 -16.92 18.51 3.07
C THR A 143 -17.05 20.00 3.39
N VAL A 144 -16.91 20.89 2.40
CA VAL A 144 -17.11 22.34 2.57
C VAL A 144 -18.57 22.67 2.91
N VAL A 145 -19.52 22.06 2.20
CA VAL A 145 -20.95 22.20 2.52
C VAL A 145 -21.26 21.64 3.91
N HIS A 146 -20.64 20.51 4.26
CA HIS A 146 -20.83 19.87 5.55
C HIS A 146 -20.37 20.77 6.72
N GLU A 147 -19.21 21.43 6.57
CA GLU A 147 -18.69 22.40 7.55
C GLU A 147 -19.58 23.65 7.66
N PHE A 148 -19.78 24.35 6.55
CA PHE A 148 -20.30 25.73 6.59
C PHE A 148 -21.82 25.85 6.48
N VAL A 149 -22.51 24.83 5.92
CA VAL A 149 -23.96 24.85 5.73
C VAL A 149 -24.66 23.90 6.68
N LEU A 150 -24.09 22.71 6.87
CA LEU A 150 -24.70 21.66 7.70
C LEU A 150 -24.11 21.60 9.11
N HIS A 151 -23.14 22.47 9.45
CA HIS A 151 -22.53 22.58 10.77
C HIS A 151 -22.05 21.23 11.34
N ASN A 152 -21.44 20.40 10.49
CA ASN A 152 -20.89 19.07 10.82
C ASN A 152 -21.91 18.09 11.43
N GLN A 153 -23.19 18.22 11.08
CA GLN A 153 -24.23 17.33 11.57
C GLN A 153 -24.21 15.97 10.85
N GLY A 154 -23.84 14.93 11.59
CA GLY A 154 -23.84 13.54 11.11
C GLY A 154 -22.65 13.20 10.21
N SER A 155 -22.78 12.17 9.38
CA SER A 155 -21.71 11.69 8.47
C SER A 155 -22.12 11.70 6.99
N LEU A 156 -23.31 12.23 6.67
CA LEU A 156 -23.93 12.19 5.35
C LEU A 156 -23.92 10.78 4.73
N GLY A 157 -24.28 9.77 5.52
CA GLY A 157 -24.20 8.37 5.10
C GLY A 157 -22.77 7.89 4.89
N GLY A 158 -21.80 8.43 5.62
CA GLY A 158 -20.38 8.09 5.47
C GLY A 158 -19.68 8.73 4.26
N LEU A 159 -20.36 9.60 3.49
CA LEU A 159 -19.76 10.35 2.38
C LEU A 159 -18.94 11.57 2.84
N SER A 160 -19.19 12.04 4.07
CA SER A 160 -18.45 13.13 4.68
C SER A 160 -18.36 12.90 6.20
N ARG A 161 -17.30 12.25 6.64
CA ARG A 161 -17.04 11.93 8.06
C ARG A 161 -16.27 13.07 8.71
N VAL A 162 -16.65 13.40 9.95
CA VAL A 162 -16.00 14.43 10.76
C VAL A 162 -15.59 13.84 12.11
N PRO A 163 -14.53 13.00 12.15
CA PRO A 163 -14.03 12.48 13.41
C PRO A 163 -13.53 13.61 14.32
N LEU A 164 -13.67 13.39 15.63
CA LEU A 164 -13.06 14.22 16.65
C LEU A 164 -11.61 13.76 16.85
N VAL A 165 -10.66 14.67 16.64
CA VAL A 165 -9.23 14.40 16.80
C VAL A 165 -8.70 15.20 17.97
N GLN A 166 -7.96 14.55 18.88
CA GLN A 166 -7.34 15.22 20.01
C GLN A 166 -6.14 16.07 19.53
N GLU A 167 -6.20 17.38 19.79
CA GLU A 167 -5.18 18.37 19.48
C GLU A 167 -5.00 19.32 20.68
N ASP A 168 -3.77 19.51 21.18
CA ASP A 168 -3.48 20.35 22.36
C ASP A 168 -4.36 20.08 23.60
N GLY A 169 -4.81 18.82 23.78
CA GLY A 169 -5.71 18.44 24.87
C GLY A 169 -7.19 18.75 24.64
N ALA A 170 -7.57 19.30 23.49
CA ALA A 170 -8.95 19.53 23.07
C ALA A 170 -9.35 18.63 21.89
N LEU A 171 -10.61 18.19 21.85
CA LEU A 171 -11.15 17.46 20.69
C LEU A 171 -11.60 18.46 19.63
N THR A 172 -11.00 18.38 18.44
CA THR A 172 -11.32 19.24 17.31
C THR A 172 -11.96 18.43 16.18
N PRO A 173 -13.10 18.90 15.61
CA PRO A 173 -13.70 18.26 14.45
C PRO A 173 -12.86 18.52 13.20
N ARG A 174 -12.56 17.46 12.44
CA ARG A 174 -11.75 17.54 11.21
C ARG A 174 -12.38 16.67 10.13
N HIS A 175 -12.34 17.12 8.87
CA HIS A 175 -13.00 16.39 7.78
C HIS A 175 -12.13 15.27 7.23
N ALA A 176 -12.71 14.08 7.12
CA ALA A 176 -12.11 12.88 6.54
C ALA A 176 -12.80 12.44 5.22
N GLY A 177 -13.78 13.19 4.72
CA GLY A 177 -14.51 12.83 3.50
C GLY A 177 -15.13 11.43 3.61
N THR A 178 -14.84 10.57 2.64
CA THR A 178 -15.25 9.15 2.65
C THR A 178 -14.26 8.23 3.37
N SER A 179 -13.13 8.75 3.84
CA SER A 179 -12.14 7.99 4.58
C SER A 179 -12.49 7.93 6.07
N SER A 180 -11.96 6.92 6.77
CA SER A 180 -12.03 6.83 8.22
C SER A 180 -11.02 7.74 8.93
N ASP A 181 -9.96 8.17 8.25
CA ASP A 181 -8.89 9.02 8.80
C ASP A 181 -8.69 10.31 7.98
N VAL A 182 -8.57 11.43 8.69
CA VAL A 182 -8.42 12.78 8.11
C VAL A 182 -7.15 12.93 7.29
N ASN A 183 -6.09 12.22 7.65
CA ASN A 183 -4.80 12.29 6.96
C ASN A 183 -4.78 11.40 5.73
N PHE A 184 -5.47 10.25 5.73
CA PHE A 184 -5.63 9.44 4.53
C PHE A 184 -6.41 10.20 3.47
N TRP A 185 -7.51 10.84 3.87
CA TRP A 185 -8.26 11.76 3.01
C TRP A 185 -7.37 12.89 2.47
N GLY A 186 -6.61 13.56 3.34
CA GLY A 186 -5.69 14.61 2.94
C GLY A 186 -4.66 14.13 1.90
N ARG A 187 -4.03 12.98 2.13
CA ARG A 187 -3.02 12.40 1.23
C ARG A 187 -3.60 12.04 -0.15
N LEU A 188 -4.81 11.53 -0.17
CA LEU A 188 -5.53 11.23 -1.41
C LEU A 188 -5.81 12.51 -2.23
N LEU A 189 -6.29 13.58 -1.58
CA LEU A 189 -6.50 14.87 -2.25
C LEU A 189 -5.19 15.47 -2.76
N ILE A 190 -4.11 15.40 -1.97
CA ILE A 190 -2.77 15.88 -2.34
C ILE A 190 -2.27 15.18 -3.60
N LEU A 191 -2.49 13.87 -3.71
CA LEU A 191 -2.07 13.08 -4.86
C LEU A 191 -2.73 13.55 -6.17
N PHE A 192 -4.00 13.98 -6.13
CA PHE A 192 -4.75 14.38 -7.34
C PHE A 192 -4.83 15.89 -7.58
N THR A 193 -4.45 16.75 -6.63
CA THR A 193 -4.52 18.21 -6.82
C THR A 193 -3.61 18.72 -7.95
N PRO A 194 -2.36 18.24 -8.12
CA PRO A 194 -1.56 18.60 -9.29
C PRO A 194 -2.16 18.10 -10.62
N MET A 195 -2.92 17.01 -10.59
CA MET A 195 -3.65 16.53 -11.76
C MET A 195 -4.81 17.46 -12.13
N SER A 196 -5.52 18.04 -11.16
CA SER A 196 -6.59 19.02 -11.45
C SER A 196 -6.03 20.30 -12.08
N LEU A 197 -4.87 20.78 -11.61
CA LEU A 197 -4.16 21.90 -12.24
C LEU A 197 -3.72 21.59 -13.67
N SER A 198 -3.30 20.35 -13.92
CA SER A 198 -2.96 19.89 -15.26
C SER A 198 -4.17 19.95 -16.19
N LEU A 199 -5.33 19.47 -15.75
CA LEU A 199 -6.58 19.55 -16.51
C LEU A 199 -7.03 21.01 -16.73
N LEU A 200 -6.82 21.89 -15.74
CA LEU A 200 -7.05 23.33 -15.88
C LEU A 200 -6.11 23.95 -16.92
N ALA A 201 -4.82 23.62 -16.91
CA ALA A 201 -3.83 24.15 -17.85
C ALA A 201 -4.13 23.75 -19.31
N MET A 202 -4.76 22.60 -19.51
CA MET A 202 -5.20 22.12 -20.82
C MET A 202 -6.50 22.78 -21.31
N SER A 203 -7.17 23.57 -20.47
CA SER A 203 -8.52 24.08 -20.73
C SER A 203 -8.51 25.27 -21.67
N LYS A 204 -9.21 25.11 -22.81
CA LYS A 204 -9.35 26.14 -23.83
C LYS A 204 -10.65 26.94 -23.69
N SER A 205 -11.74 26.28 -23.27
CA SER A 205 -13.04 26.93 -23.07
C SER A 205 -13.15 27.53 -21.66
N TRP A 206 -13.94 28.59 -21.50
CA TRP A 206 -14.19 29.17 -20.18
C TRP A 206 -14.94 28.20 -19.26
N ARG A 207 -15.82 27.36 -19.80
CA ARG A 207 -16.55 26.33 -19.04
C ARG A 207 -15.60 25.29 -18.45
N ASP A 208 -14.65 24.81 -19.24
CA ASP A 208 -13.62 23.89 -18.76
C ASP A 208 -12.74 24.57 -17.70
N ARG A 209 -12.38 25.84 -17.91
CA ARG A 209 -11.60 26.61 -16.92
C ARG A 209 -12.33 26.77 -15.59
N VAL A 210 -13.63 27.04 -15.62
CA VAL A 210 -14.47 27.13 -14.41
C VAL A 210 -14.58 25.76 -13.75
N LEU A 211 -14.80 24.69 -14.52
CA LEU A 211 -14.90 23.33 -14.00
C LEU A 211 -13.61 22.89 -13.30
N TRP A 212 -12.47 22.96 -13.98
CA TRP A 212 -11.19 22.51 -13.43
C TRP A 212 -10.58 23.48 -12.42
N GLY A 213 -10.87 24.77 -12.55
CA GLY A 213 -10.55 25.78 -11.55
C GLY A 213 -11.33 25.54 -10.26
N GLY A 214 -12.65 25.36 -10.37
CA GLY A 214 -13.52 25.00 -9.26
C GLY A 214 -13.14 23.67 -8.63
N ALA A 215 -12.79 22.65 -9.44
CA ALA A 215 -12.31 21.37 -8.93
C ALA A 215 -11.01 21.53 -8.14
N THR A 216 -10.04 22.31 -8.64
CA THR A 216 -8.78 22.58 -7.93
C THR A 216 -9.02 23.29 -6.61
N VAL A 217 -9.84 24.34 -6.60
CA VAL A 217 -10.20 25.07 -5.38
C VAL A 217 -10.90 24.13 -4.39
N SER A 218 -11.82 23.30 -4.87
CA SER A 218 -12.53 22.32 -4.04
C SER A 218 -11.56 21.33 -3.37
N LEU A 219 -10.62 20.75 -4.13
CA LEU A 219 -9.60 19.85 -3.58
C LEU A 219 -8.71 20.55 -2.54
N MET A 220 -8.28 21.79 -2.82
CA MET A 220 -7.47 22.57 -1.88
C MET A 220 -8.24 22.90 -0.59
N LEU A 221 -9.53 23.23 -0.69
CA LEU A 221 -10.40 23.43 0.47
C LEU A 221 -10.62 22.13 1.24
N GLY A 222 -10.76 21.00 0.55
CA GLY A 222 -10.80 19.68 1.18
C GLY A 222 -9.54 19.38 1.98
N VAL A 223 -8.35 19.64 1.41
CA VAL A 223 -7.08 19.52 2.15
C VAL A 223 -7.05 20.48 3.35
N TYR A 224 -7.53 21.71 3.18
CA TYR A 224 -7.66 22.67 4.28
C TYR A 224 -8.52 22.16 5.44
N LEU A 225 -9.70 21.60 5.15
CA LEU A 225 -10.60 21.07 6.18
C LEU A 225 -10.08 19.79 6.85
N THR A 226 -9.04 19.15 6.29
CA THR A 226 -8.33 18.08 7.01
C THR A 226 -7.48 18.62 8.15
N GLN A 227 -7.10 19.90 8.15
CA GLN A 227 -6.19 20.52 9.13
C GLN A 227 -4.85 19.77 9.31
N SER A 228 -4.41 18.99 8.30
CA SER A 228 -3.16 18.23 8.37
C SER A 228 -1.97 19.09 7.95
N ARG A 229 -1.15 19.52 8.92
CA ARG A 229 0.04 20.37 8.70
C ARG A 229 1.06 19.73 7.75
N GLY A 230 1.36 18.44 7.97
CA GLY A 230 2.21 17.65 7.06
C GLY A 230 1.59 17.54 5.66
N GLY A 231 0.26 17.45 5.59
CA GLY A 231 -0.50 17.51 4.34
C GLY A 231 -0.31 18.83 3.59
N PHE A 232 -0.32 19.97 4.27
CA PHE A 232 -0.08 21.27 3.62
C PHE A 232 1.32 21.39 3.04
N ILE A 233 2.34 20.94 3.77
CA ILE A 233 3.74 20.95 3.29
C ILE A 233 3.87 20.04 2.05
N ALA A 234 3.27 18.84 2.12
CA ALA A 234 3.25 17.89 1.01
C ALA A 234 2.54 18.45 -0.23
N LEU A 235 1.36 19.05 -0.06
CA LEU A 235 0.63 19.72 -1.13
C LEU A 235 1.49 20.83 -1.74
N PHE A 236 2.04 21.70 -0.90
CA PHE A 236 2.85 22.83 -1.33
C PHE A 236 4.04 22.39 -2.18
N ILE A 237 4.81 21.40 -1.74
CA ILE A 237 5.95 20.88 -2.51
C ILE A 237 5.48 20.27 -3.83
N GLY A 238 4.38 19.50 -3.83
CA GLY A 238 3.80 18.94 -5.06
C GLY A 238 3.37 20.02 -6.07
N LEU A 239 2.74 21.10 -5.61
CA LEU A 239 2.31 22.23 -6.44
C LEU A 239 3.48 23.07 -6.95
N VAL A 240 4.49 23.31 -6.11
CA VAL A 240 5.72 24.02 -6.52
C VAL A 240 6.44 23.22 -7.60
N MET A 241 6.61 21.92 -7.41
CA MET A 241 7.24 21.05 -8.42
C MET A 241 6.45 21.03 -9.72
N TRP A 242 5.13 20.96 -9.65
CA TRP A 242 4.26 21.08 -10.83
C TRP A 242 4.46 22.42 -11.55
N ALA A 243 4.42 23.54 -10.83
CA ALA A 243 4.52 24.88 -11.41
C ALA A 243 5.90 25.18 -12.02
N VAL A 244 6.97 24.73 -11.35
CA VAL A 244 8.35 24.86 -11.85
C VAL A 244 8.50 24.12 -13.19
N LEU A 245 8.02 22.88 -13.25
CA LEU A 245 8.14 22.04 -14.46
C LEU A 245 7.16 22.45 -15.57
N ALA A 246 5.99 22.98 -15.23
CA ALA A 246 5.04 23.55 -16.20
C ALA A 246 5.65 24.78 -16.91
N GLY A 247 6.44 25.58 -16.20
CA GLY A 247 7.17 26.71 -16.76
C GLY A 247 6.27 27.92 -17.07
N GLY A 248 6.82 28.90 -17.82
CA GLY A 248 6.07 30.06 -18.32
C GLY A 248 5.34 30.85 -17.22
N ALA A 249 4.06 31.10 -17.42
CA ALA A 249 3.21 31.84 -16.48
C ALA A 249 3.02 31.10 -15.14
N TYR A 250 3.00 29.76 -15.13
CA TYR A 250 2.83 28.97 -13.91
C TYR A 250 4.06 29.09 -13.00
N ARG A 251 5.27 29.03 -13.58
CA ARG A 251 6.50 29.28 -12.82
C ARG A 251 6.56 30.71 -12.30
N LYS A 252 6.10 31.70 -13.08
CA LYS A 252 6.00 33.10 -12.63
C LYS A 252 4.99 33.30 -11.50
N ALA A 253 3.92 32.50 -11.44
CA ALA A 253 2.94 32.57 -10.36
C ALA A 253 3.57 32.27 -8.98
N LEU A 254 4.70 31.54 -8.93
CA LEU A 254 5.47 31.31 -7.70
C LEU A 254 6.06 32.60 -7.11
N LEU A 255 6.14 33.71 -7.86
CA LEU A 255 6.56 35.01 -7.31
C LEU A 255 5.53 35.57 -6.30
N TYR A 256 4.27 35.17 -6.43
CA TYR A 256 3.20 35.55 -5.48
C TYR A 256 3.11 34.59 -4.29
N LEU A 257 3.94 33.56 -4.25
CA LEU A 257 3.94 32.54 -3.19
C LEU A 257 4.21 33.13 -1.80
N PRO A 258 5.14 34.09 -1.59
CA PRO A 258 5.33 34.71 -0.28
C PRO A 258 4.06 35.42 0.21
N VAL A 259 3.35 36.10 -0.69
CA VAL A 259 2.09 36.79 -0.38
C VAL A 259 0.98 35.78 -0.05
N ALA A 260 0.87 34.70 -0.81
CA ALA A 260 -0.07 33.62 -0.53
C ALA A 260 0.20 32.97 0.84
N LEU A 261 1.47 32.72 1.17
CA LEU A 261 1.86 32.15 2.47
C LEU A 261 1.56 33.09 3.64
N ILE A 262 1.77 34.41 3.48
CA ILE A 262 1.42 35.41 4.50
C ILE A 262 -0.09 35.39 4.81
N VAL A 263 -0.94 35.13 3.82
CA VAL A 263 -2.39 35.04 4.01
C VAL A 263 -2.81 33.68 4.57
N ILE A 264 -2.25 32.59 4.05
CA ILE A 264 -2.67 31.21 4.37
C ILE A 264 -2.17 30.75 5.74
N VAL A 265 -0.95 31.12 6.15
CA VAL A 265 -0.32 30.66 7.40
C VAL A 265 -1.08 31.11 8.66
N PRO A 266 -1.56 32.38 8.76
CA PRO A 266 -2.40 32.81 9.88
C PRO A 266 -3.78 32.15 9.87
N LEU A 267 -4.42 32.02 8.70
CA LEU A 267 -5.75 31.43 8.55
C LEU A 267 -5.80 29.94 8.95
N THR A 268 -4.67 29.24 8.84
CA THR A 268 -4.53 27.81 9.16
C THR A 268 -4.06 27.53 10.59
N GLY A 269 -3.77 28.55 11.40
CA GLY A 269 -3.23 28.35 12.76
C GLY A 269 -1.86 27.64 12.77
N ILE A 270 -1.10 27.73 11.66
CA ILE A 270 0.25 27.12 11.56
C ILE A 270 1.27 27.91 12.40
N GLY A 271 1.09 29.23 12.50
CA GLY A 271 2.01 30.14 13.20
C GLY A 271 2.19 29.87 14.69
N SER A 272 1.13 29.51 15.42
CA SER A 272 1.19 29.21 16.86
C SER A 272 2.04 27.97 17.19
N ARG A 273 2.22 27.07 16.22
CA ARG A 273 2.91 25.79 16.44
C ARG A 273 4.32 25.72 15.90
N LEU A 274 4.73 26.64 15.03
CA LEU A 274 6.15 26.88 14.77
C LEU A 274 6.88 27.19 16.08
N GLY A 275 6.23 27.96 16.97
CA GLY A 275 6.68 28.20 18.35
C GLY A 275 6.81 26.92 19.18
N THR A 276 5.82 26.03 19.13
CA THR A 276 5.86 24.72 19.82
C THR A 276 6.91 23.78 19.25
N LEU A 277 7.13 23.77 17.93
CA LEU A 277 8.17 22.97 17.28
C LEU A 277 9.57 23.43 17.71
N THR A 278 9.80 24.74 17.76
CA THR A 278 11.03 25.30 18.34
C THR A 278 11.18 24.94 19.81
N ALA A 279 10.10 24.93 20.60
CA ALA A 279 10.11 24.56 22.02
C ALA A 279 10.47 23.07 22.24
N VAL A 280 9.93 22.18 21.41
CA VAL A 280 10.26 20.74 21.43
C VAL A 280 11.71 20.49 21.00
N VAL A 281 12.19 21.19 19.95
CA VAL A 281 13.58 21.11 19.49
C VAL A 281 14.57 21.69 20.52
N SER A 282 14.13 22.67 21.31
CA SER A 282 14.92 23.25 22.41
C SER A 282 14.76 22.50 23.75
N GLY A 283 14.08 21.34 23.76
CA GLY A 283 14.07 20.41 24.89
C GLY A 283 13.07 20.74 26.02
N SER A 284 12.16 21.70 25.83
CA SER A 284 11.10 21.93 26.83
C SER A 284 9.97 20.91 26.64
N THR A 285 9.96 19.86 27.45
CA THR A 285 8.98 18.75 27.38
C THR A 285 7.64 19.04 28.06
N THR A 286 7.49 20.19 28.74
CA THR A 286 6.29 20.52 29.52
C THR A 286 5.09 21.02 28.70
N THR A 287 5.23 21.17 27.38
CA THR A 287 4.16 21.67 26.47
C THR A 287 4.08 20.90 25.14
N ALA A 288 4.62 19.69 25.04
CA ALA A 288 4.57 18.90 23.81
C ALA A 288 3.17 18.28 23.61
N ASP A 289 2.61 18.43 22.39
CA ASP A 289 1.32 17.82 22.02
C ASP A 289 1.41 16.27 22.15
N PRO A 290 0.51 15.61 22.90
CA PRO A 290 0.49 14.16 23.07
C PRO A 290 0.57 13.39 21.75
N SER A 291 -0.05 13.91 20.67
CA SER A 291 -0.01 13.27 19.34
C SER A 291 1.39 13.23 18.71
N VAL A 292 2.25 14.22 19.01
CA VAL A 292 3.63 14.28 18.53
C VAL A 292 4.52 13.31 19.30
N VAL A 293 4.30 13.22 20.62
CA VAL A 293 5.02 12.28 21.49
C VAL A 293 4.70 10.84 21.09
N THR A 294 3.43 10.49 20.90
CA THR A 294 3.00 9.15 20.49
C THR A 294 3.51 8.78 19.10
N ARG A 295 3.50 9.69 18.12
CA ARG A 295 4.07 9.42 16.79
C ARG A 295 5.59 9.23 16.82
N LYS A 296 6.30 10.01 17.64
CA LYS A 296 7.75 9.82 17.82
C LYS A 296 8.05 8.43 18.39
N ARG A 297 7.22 7.95 19.32
CA ARG A 297 7.30 6.61 19.91
C ARG A 297 7.14 5.53 18.82
N PHE A 298 6.05 5.56 18.07
CA PHE A 298 5.80 4.64 16.94
C PHE A 298 6.95 4.59 15.93
N GLN A 299 7.50 5.75 15.56
CA GLN A 299 8.61 5.81 14.61
C GLN A 299 9.91 5.24 15.20
N LEU A 300 10.15 5.42 16.50
CA LEU A 300 11.32 4.86 17.17
C LEU A 300 11.23 3.33 17.23
N ASP A 301 10.04 2.78 17.46
CA ASP A 301 9.82 1.34 17.46
C ASP A 301 10.02 0.74 16.07
N ALA A 302 9.50 1.39 15.03
CA ALA A 302 9.75 1.00 13.64
C ALA A 302 11.26 1.03 13.31
N TRP A 303 11.98 2.01 13.85
CA TRP A 303 13.43 2.11 13.69
C TRP A 303 14.17 0.97 14.38
N HIS A 304 13.81 0.62 15.60
CA HIS A 304 14.39 -0.53 16.30
C HIS A 304 14.08 -1.86 15.58
N MET A 305 12.85 -2.05 15.09
CA MET A 305 12.50 -3.20 14.26
C MET A 305 13.38 -3.30 13.00
N PHE A 306 13.67 -2.17 12.35
CA PHE A 306 14.59 -2.15 11.22
C PHE A 306 16.01 -2.52 11.63
N LEU A 307 16.53 -1.99 12.75
CA LEU A 307 17.88 -2.30 13.22
C LEU A 307 18.06 -3.78 13.60
N ASP A 308 17.01 -4.42 14.11
CA ASP A 308 17.04 -5.84 14.47
C ASP A 308 17.10 -6.75 13.23
N ARG A 309 16.42 -6.37 12.13
CA ARG A 309 16.42 -7.14 10.86
C ARG A 309 16.56 -6.22 9.63
N PRO A 310 17.75 -5.64 9.38
CA PRO A 310 17.91 -4.57 8.40
C PRO A 310 17.80 -5.02 6.94
N ILE A 311 18.00 -6.32 6.65
CA ILE A 311 17.99 -6.81 5.27
C ILE A 311 16.57 -7.11 4.80
N THR A 312 15.88 -8.02 5.50
CA THR A 312 14.58 -8.57 5.10
C THR A 312 13.42 -8.07 5.94
N GLY A 313 13.67 -7.37 7.04
CA GLY A 313 12.64 -6.95 7.99
C GLY A 313 11.99 -8.14 8.72
N HIS A 314 10.81 -7.87 9.25
CA HIS A 314 10.03 -8.79 10.07
C HIS A 314 8.86 -9.46 9.36
N GLY A 315 8.61 -9.16 8.08
CA GLY A 315 7.41 -9.56 7.38
C GLY A 315 6.52 -8.39 7.00
N ILE A 316 5.87 -8.50 5.85
CA ILE A 316 4.89 -7.51 5.40
C ILE A 316 3.74 -7.42 6.40
N GLY A 317 3.46 -6.25 6.96
CA GLY A 317 2.40 -6.07 7.97
C GLY A 317 2.76 -6.54 9.38
N SER A 318 4.03 -6.89 9.65
CA SER A 318 4.44 -7.36 10.96
C SER A 318 4.64 -6.25 11.99
N TYR A 319 4.78 -4.98 11.55
CA TYR A 319 4.91 -3.84 12.46
C TYR A 319 3.82 -3.79 13.53
N GLY A 320 2.54 -3.93 13.15
CA GLY A 320 1.41 -3.83 14.09
C GLY A 320 1.40 -4.94 15.16
N GLY A 321 1.74 -6.17 14.76
CA GLY A 321 1.79 -7.32 15.67
C GLY A 321 2.99 -7.29 16.62
N LEU A 322 4.14 -6.81 16.14
CA LEU A 322 5.37 -6.72 16.94
C LEU A 322 5.46 -5.47 17.79
N PHE A 323 4.61 -4.47 17.54
CA PHE A 323 4.71 -3.17 18.20
C PHE A 323 4.81 -3.27 19.73
N ALA A 324 3.95 -4.06 20.37
CA ALA A 324 3.95 -4.19 21.82
C ALA A 324 5.28 -4.71 22.40
N GLU A 325 6.07 -5.45 21.62
CA GLU A 325 7.40 -5.91 22.01
C GLU A 325 8.43 -4.77 21.97
N TYR A 326 8.34 -3.89 20.98
CA TYR A 326 9.29 -2.79 20.77
C TYR A 326 8.93 -1.52 21.56
N ASP A 327 7.63 -1.24 21.73
CA ASP A 327 7.07 -0.04 22.38
C ASP A 327 7.55 0.17 23.83
N ARG A 328 7.94 -0.92 24.48
CA ARG A 328 8.50 -0.91 25.84
C ARG A 328 9.94 -0.39 25.89
N LEU A 329 10.65 -0.33 24.77
CA LEU A 329 11.93 0.39 24.65
C LEU A 329 11.75 1.90 24.57
N ALA A 330 10.66 2.37 23.96
CA ALA A 330 10.53 3.77 23.57
C ALA A 330 9.97 4.70 24.66
N ASN A 331 8.99 4.27 25.49
CA ASN A 331 8.61 5.00 26.72
C ASN A 331 7.55 4.30 27.58
N PHE A 332 7.90 3.76 28.75
CA PHE A 332 7.06 2.85 29.56
C PHE A 332 5.80 3.45 30.23
N TYR A 333 5.62 4.78 30.25
CA TYR A 333 4.71 5.42 31.21
C TYR A 333 3.23 5.53 30.78
N GLU A 334 2.89 5.25 29.53
CA GLU A 334 1.50 5.36 29.04
C GLU A 334 1.13 4.20 28.11
N PRO A 335 0.06 3.42 28.41
CA PRO A 335 -0.45 2.40 27.50
C PRO A 335 -0.97 3.04 26.20
N VAL A 336 -0.60 2.47 25.06
CA VAL A 336 -1.11 2.89 23.75
C VAL A 336 -2.41 2.13 23.43
N ASN A 337 -3.55 2.83 23.51
CA ASN A 337 -4.88 2.24 23.26
C ASN A 337 -5.44 2.54 21.85
N ILE A 338 -4.57 2.77 20.85
CA ILE A 338 -4.97 3.20 19.49
C ILE A 338 -4.41 2.27 18.42
N VAL A 339 -4.99 2.34 17.21
CA VAL A 339 -4.52 1.61 16.03
C VAL A 339 -3.04 1.90 15.82
N VAL A 340 -2.23 0.84 15.85
CA VAL A 340 -0.77 0.96 15.82
C VAL A 340 -0.28 1.04 14.38
N ALA A 341 0.30 2.16 14.00
CA ALA A 341 1.04 2.32 12.75
C ALA A 341 2.26 3.24 12.97
N ALA A 342 3.30 3.10 12.16
CA ALA A 342 4.53 3.88 12.36
C ALA A 342 4.31 5.38 12.09
N HIS A 343 3.23 5.72 11.36
CA HIS A 343 2.99 7.08 10.84
C HIS A 343 4.21 7.65 10.09
N ASN A 344 4.94 6.76 9.44
CA ASN A 344 6.05 7.06 8.55
C ASN A 344 6.20 5.84 7.64
N PHE A 345 5.74 5.97 6.40
CA PHE A 345 5.75 4.89 5.42
C PHE A 345 7.14 4.28 5.28
N TYR A 346 8.19 5.09 5.23
CA TYR A 346 9.54 4.58 5.01
C TYR A 346 10.02 3.72 6.17
N LEU A 347 9.77 4.15 7.41
CA LEU A 347 10.14 3.37 8.59
C LEU A 347 9.30 2.10 8.72
N GLU A 348 8.00 2.16 8.41
CA GLU A 348 7.14 0.98 8.45
C GLU A 348 7.58 -0.07 7.42
N GLN A 349 7.83 0.36 6.18
CA GLN A 349 8.32 -0.54 5.14
C GLN A 349 9.74 -1.07 5.46
N ALA A 350 10.55 -0.31 6.19
CA ALA A 350 11.86 -0.76 6.68
C ALA A 350 11.71 -1.82 7.79
N ALA A 351 10.79 -1.63 8.73
CA ALA A 351 10.49 -2.60 9.77
C ALA A 351 9.96 -3.91 9.18
N ASP A 352 9.03 -3.81 8.22
CA ASP A 352 8.39 -4.95 7.58
C ASP A 352 9.31 -5.71 6.61
N GLY A 353 10.04 -5.00 5.74
CA GLY A 353 10.75 -5.63 4.63
C GLY A 353 12.23 -5.26 4.50
N GLY A 354 12.77 -4.52 5.46
CA GLY A 354 14.16 -4.09 5.48
C GLY A 354 14.55 -3.24 4.27
N VAL A 355 15.86 -3.19 4.00
CA VAL A 355 16.42 -2.48 2.86
C VAL A 355 15.94 -3.07 1.52
N VAL A 356 15.64 -4.37 1.47
CA VAL A 356 15.17 -5.04 0.25
C VAL A 356 13.84 -4.44 -0.22
N LEU A 357 12.86 -4.33 0.68
CA LEU A 357 11.55 -3.77 0.33
C LEU A 357 11.65 -2.27 0.03
N LEU A 358 12.50 -1.53 0.76
CA LEU A 358 12.76 -0.11 0.46
C LEU A 358 13.33 0.09 -0.94
N ILE A 359 14.26 -0.74 -1.38
CA ILE A 359 14.82 -0.69 -2.74
C ILE A 359 13.74 -1.00 -3.77
N CYS A 360 12.88 -1.99 -3.51
CA CYS A 360 11.77 -2.34 -4.40
C CYS A 360 10.77 -1.17 -4.54
N TRP A 361 10.42 -0.49 -3.44
CA TRP A 361 9.61 0.73 -3.46
C TRP A 361 10.28 1.87 -4.22
N ALA A 362 11.55 2.15 -3.92
CA ALA A 362 12.32 3.19 -4.60
C ALA A 362 12.40 2.93 -6.12
N PHE A 363 12.58 1.66 -6.52
CA PHE A 363 12.57 1.26 -7.91
C PHE A 363 11.18 1.49 -8.55
N PHE A 364 10.09 1.10 -7.87
CA PHE A 364 8.74 1.35 -8.36
C PHE A 364 8.46 2.84 -8.58
N PHE A 365 8.71 3.69 -7.58
CA PHE A 365 8.56 5.14 -7.72
C PHE A 365 9.47 5.74 -8.80
N GLY A 366 10.72 5.25 -8.87
CA GLY A 366 11.67 5.61 -9.90
C GLY A 366 11.15 5.32 -11.31
N THR A 367 10.50 4.18 -11.53
CA THR A 367 9.90 3.86 -12.83
C THR A 367 8.74 4.80 -13.20
N ILE A 368 7.90 5.18 -12.23
CA ILE A 368 6.80 6.13 -12.46
C ILE A 368 7.35 7.51 -12.83
N LEU A 369 8.31 8.01 -12.06
CA LEU A 369 8.95 9.31 -12.32
C LEU A 369 9.71 9.30 -13.65
N PHE A 370 10.42 8.22 -13.97
CA PHE A 370 11.13 8.07 -15.23
C PHE A 370 10.19 8.18 -16.43
N VAL A 371 9.08 7.41 -16.45
CA VAL A 371 8.15 7.46 -17.58
C VAL A 371 7.40 8.79 -17.66
N ALA A 372 7.07 9.40 -16.53
CA ALA A 372 6.42 10.71 -16.50
C ALA A 372 7.37 11.81 -17.01
N LEU A 373 8.62 11.81 -16.58
CA LEU A 373 9.62 12.78 -17.06
C LEU A 373 9.92 12.59 -18.56
N ARG A 374 10.10 11.34 -19.01
CA ARG A 374 10.29 11.02 -20.43
C ARG A 374 9.11 11.52 -21.26
N THR A 375 7.89 11.29 -20.79
CA THR A 375 6.66 11.77 -21.43
C THR A 375 6.60 13.28 -21.48
N MET A 376 6.89 13.97 -20.37
CA MET A 376 6.88 15.44 -20.29
C MET A 376 7.83 16.06 -21.33
N ILE A 377 9.05 15.52 -21.43
CA ILE A 377 10.07 15.99 -22.39
C ILE A 377 9.65 15.67 -23.82
N GLY A 378 9.28 14.41 -24.09
CA GLY A 378 8.89 13.95 -25.43
C GLY A 378 7.65 14.67 -25.96
N ALA A 379 6.60 14.77 -25.14
CA ALA A 379 5.36 15.46 -25.50
C ALA A 379 5.59 16.96 -25.71
N GLY A 380 6.48 17.59 -24.93
CA GLY A 380 6.89 18.98 -25.12
C GLY A 380 7.56 19.22 -26.48
N ARG A 381 8.43 18.31 -26.93
CA ARG A 381 9.05 18.36 -28.26
C ARG A 381 8.04 18.21 -29.40
N THR A 382 6.98 17.43 -29.19
CA THR A 382 5.92 17.23 -30.17
C THR A 382 4.79 18.27 -30.10
N GLY A 383 4.84 19.23 -29.18
CA GLY A 383 3.72 20.16 -28.94
C GLY A 383 2.43 19.46 -28.49
N ASP A 384 2.54 18.28 -27.87
CA ASP A 384 1.42 17.54 -27.31
C ASP A 384 1.20 17.96 -25.86
N ASP A 385 0.55 19.11 -25.70
CA ASP A 385 0.25 19.65 -24.38
C ASP A 385 -0.59 18.69 -23.54
N THR A 386 -1.41 17.83 -24.17
CA THR A 386 -2.25 16.91 -23.42
C THR A 386 -1.40 15.90 -22.64
N ARG A 387 -0.48 15.22 -23.33
CA ARG A 387 0.37 14.23 -22.66
C ARG A 387 1.37 14.89 -21.72
N ARG A 388 1.88 16.07 -22.10
CA ARG A 388 2.80 16.86 -21.27
C ARG A 388 2.18 17.24 -19.93
N PHE A 389 0.97 17.81 -19.91
CA PHE A 389 0.33 18.23 -18.66
C PHE A 389 -0.13 17.04 -17.81
N LEU A 390 -0.63 15.94 -18.40
CA LEU A 390 -0.92 14.73 -17.60
C LEU A 390 0.33 14.19 -16.89
N ALA A 391 1.48 14.18 -17.58
CA ALA A 391 2.74 13.79 -16.97
C ALA A 391 3.18 14.74 -15.84
N LEU A 392 3.00 16.04 -16.00
CA LEU A 392 3.24 17.03 -14.94
C LEU A 392 2.37 16.77 -13.71
N GLY A 393 1.08 16.46 -13.91
CA GLY A 393 0.15 16.09 -12.84
C GLY A 393 0.60 14.85 -12.07
N VAL A 394 1.08 13.82 -12.78
CA VAL A 394 1.69 12.62 -12.16
C VAL A 394 2.90 13.00 -11.31
N ILE A 395 3.84 13.80 -11.84
CA ILE A 395 5.07 14.17 -11.13
C ILE A 395 4.74 14.96 -9.87
N GLY A 396 3.94 16.03 -9.98
CA GLY A 396 3.56 16.85 -8.83
C GLY A 396 2.80 16.05 -7.77
N GLY A 397 1.85 15.22 -8.20
CA GLY A 397 1.03 14.39 -7.31
C GLY A 397 1.87 13.35 -6.57
N LEU A 398 2.75 12.64 -7.30
CA LEU A 398 3.62 11.63 -6.71
C LEU A 398 4.64 12.24 -5.74
N ILE A 399 5.24 13.38 -6.08
CA ILE A 399 6.15 14.08 -5.15
C ILE A 399 5.40 14.50 -3.88
N GLY A 400 4.21 15.09 -4.01
CA GLY A 400 3.38 15.45 -2.86
C GLY A 400 3.08 14.23 -1.98
N TRP A 401 2.69 13.11 -2.59
CA TRP A 401 2.44 11.86 -1.88
C TRP A 401 3.69 11.32 -1.17
N LEU A 402 4.87 11.37 -1.80
CA LEU A 402 6.13 10.93 -1.20
C LEU A 402 6.53 11.80 0.00
N ILE A 403 6.29 13.11 -0.05
CA ILE A 403 6.50 14.00 1.11
C ILE A 403 5.50 13.68 2.22
N ALA A 404 4.21 13.50 1.89
CA ALA A 404 3.19 13.12 2.87
C ALA A 404 3.53 11.78 3.57
N SER A 405 4.23 10.88 2.87
CA SER A 405 4.66 9.56 3.36
C SER A 405 5.66 9.63 4.52
N VAL A 406 6.31 10.77 4.76
CA VAL A 406 7.15 10.99 5.95
C VAL A 406 6.31 11.04 7.23
N PHE A 407 5.05 11.47 7.10
CA PHE A 407 4.13 11.68 8.22
C PHE A 407 3.03 10.62 8.31
N LEU A 408 2.96 9.73 7.33
CA LEU A 408 1.86 8.77 7.15
C LEU A 408 2.40 7.43 6.69
N HIS A 409 1.85 6.36 7.25
CA HIS A 409 2.07 4.99 6.79
C HIS A 409 1.29 4.71 5.50
N LEU A 410 1.40 3.51 4.91
CA LEU A 410 0.73 3.20 3.65
C LEU A 410 -0.80 3.21 3.84
N SER A 411 -1.47 4.10 3.11
CA SER A 411 -2.93 4.12 2.96
C SER A 411 -3.27 4.20 1.48
N ASP A 412 -4.42 3.65 1.08
CA ASP A 412 -4.99 3.85 -0.25
C ASP A 412 -4.08 3.43 -1.41
N PHE A 413 -3.46 2.25 -1.33
CA PHE A 413 -2.49 1.76 -2.33
C PHE A 413 -3.04 1.79 -3.77
N ARG A 414 -4.32 1.48 -3.98
CA ARG A 414 -4.98 1.54 -5.29
C ARG A 414 -4.98 2.94 -5.92
N ALA A 415 -5.09 4.01 -5.13
CA ALA A 415 -5.04 5.38 -5.64
C ALA A 415 -3.62 5.73 -6.15
N LEU A 416 -2.57 5.28 -5.47
CA LEU A 416 -1.19 5.38 -5.95
C LEU A 416 -1.01 4.58 -7.25
N LEU A 417 -1.54 3.35 -7.30
CA LEU A 417 -1.49 2.52 -8.50
C LEU A 417 -2.22 3.16 -9.68
N LEU A 418 -3.32 3.89 -9.46
CA LEU A 418 -4.02 4.63 -10.51
C LEU A 418 -3.13 5.74 -11.13
N ILE A 419 -2.35 6.46 -10.31
CA ILE A 419 -1.36 7.42 -10.83
C ILE A 419 -0.25 6.71 -11.61
N ALA A 420 0.19 5.53 -11.15
CA ALA A 420 1.12 4.68 -11.90
C ALA A 420 0.54 4.21 -13.24
N VAL A 421 -0.75 3.85 -13.29
CA VAL A 421 -1.48 3.53 -14.54
C VAL A 421 -1.46 4.71 -15.50
N ILE A 422 -1.82 5.91 -15.01
CA ILE A 422 -1.83 7.12 -15.84
C ILE A 422 -0.44 7.39 -16.40
N ALA A 423 0.60 7.35 -15.56
CA ALA A 423 1.98 7.52 -15.98
C ALA A 423 2.39 6.54 -17.09
N ALA A 424 2.10 5.26 -16.89
CA ALA A 424 2.41 4.20 -17.86
C ALA A 424 1.64 4.37 -19.18
N ALA A 425 0.36 4.70 -19.11
CA ALA A 425 -0.49 4.84 -20.28
C ALA A 425 -0.10 6.06 -21.13
N VAL A 426 0.13 7.22 -20.50
CA VAL A 426 0.56 8.43 -21.23
C VAL A 426 1.92 8.19 -21.89
N ASP A 427 2.84 7.49 -21.23
CA ASP A 427 4.15 7.15 -21.79
C ASP A 427 4.09 6.21 -23.01
N VAL A 428 3.26 5.17 -22.96
CA VAL A 428 3.01 4.32 -24.14
C VAL A 428 2.46 5.14 -25.30
N GLN A 429 1.45 5.98 -25.03
CA GLN A 429 0.82 6.78 -26.07
C GLN A 429 1.75 7.86 -26.62
N SER A 430 2.61 8.45 -25.79
CA SER A 430 3.59 9.44 -26.19
C SER A 430 4.65 8.84 -27.11
N ARG A 431 5.19 7.65 -26.75
CA ARG A 431 6.12 6.91 -27.61
C ARG A 431 5.51 6.60 -28.97
N ALA A 432 4.29 6.06 -28.98
CA ALA A 432 3.57 5.78 -30.24
C ALA A 432 3.29 7.04 -31.08
N ALA A 433 3.10 8.20 -30.45
CA ALA A 433 2.90 9.47 -31.15
C ALA A 433 4.22 10.01 -31.74
N ILE A 434 5.34 9.86 -31.05
CA ILE A 434 6.68 10.24 -31.53
C ILE A 434 7.05 9.38 -32.75
N ASP A 435 6.89 8.05 -32.63
CA ASP A 435 7.19 7.10 -33.71
C ASP A 435 6.41 7.42 -34.99
N ARG A 436 5.11 7.73 -34.87
CA ARG A 436 4.26 8.11 -36.02
C ARG A 436 4.69 9.39 -36.72
N ARG A 437 5.35 10.31 -36.02
CA ARG A 437 5.79 11.59 -36.59
C ARG A 437 7.17 11.53 -37.24
N GLY A 438 7.83 10.36 -37.22
CA GLY A 438 9.15 10.18 -37.84
C GLY A 438 10.23 11.08 -37.24
N ILE A 439 10.01 11.61 -36.03
CA ILE A 439 11.02 12.39 -35.32
C ILE A 439 12.09 11.39 -34.93
N ALA A 440 13.27 11.50 -35.55
CA ALA A 440 14.39 10.63 -35.25
C ALA A 440 14.58 10.61 -33.73
N PRO A 441 14.54 9.42 -33.08
CA PRO A 441 14.92 9.36 -31.69
C PRO A 441 16.31 10.00 -31.56
N GLU A 442 16.52 10.87 -30.57
CA GLU A 442 17.88 11.16 -30.12
C GLU A 442 18.61 9.82 -30.00
N PRO A 443 19.91 9.72 -30.34
CA PRO A 443 20.63 8.46 -30.25
C PRO A 443 20.34 7.87 -28.87
N GLU A 444 19.58 6.77 -28.85
CA GLU A 444 19.23 6.13 -27.59
C GLU A 444 20.55 5.86 -26.85
N PRO A 445 20.64 6.02 -25.52
CA PRO A 445 21.58 5.16 -24.80
C PRO A 445 21.28 3.75 -25.29
N GLY A 446 22.24 3.14 -26.00
CA GLY A 446 21.99 2.04 -26.93
C GLY A 446 21.04 0.99 -26.35
N PRO A 447 20.19 0.36 -27.20
CA PRO A 447 19.00 -0.37 -26.79
C PRO A 447 19.28 -1.16 -25.53
N TRP A 448 18.63 -0.81 -24.41
CA TRP A 448 18.91 -1.39 -23.10
C TRP A 448 19.07 -2.90 -23.26
N ARG A 449 20.33 -3.35 -23.18
CA ARG A 449 20.70 -4.76 -23.23
C ARG A 449 20.60 -5.19 -21.77
N PRO A 450 19.53 -5.88 -21.33
CA PRO A 450 19.50 -6.41 -19.98
C PRO A 450 20.75 -7.27 -19.82
N GLY A 451 21.66 -6.84 -18.94
CA GLY A 451 22.87 -7.59 -18.63
C GLY A 451 22.51 -9.00 -18.17
N ARG A 452 23.47 -9.94 -18.17
CA ARG A 452 23.25 -11.28 -17.61
C ARG A 452 22.63 -11.21 -16.20
N GLY A 453 22.99 -10.19 -15.41
CA GLY A 453 22.43 -9.92 -14.10
C GLY A 453 20.94 -9.52 -14.08
N VAL A 454 20.42 -8.85 -15.12
CA VAL A 454 18.98 -8.48 -15.18
C VAL A 454 18.12 -9.70 -15.53
N VAL A 455 18.57 -10.53 -16.48
CA VAL A 455 17.85 -11.76 -16.84
C VAL A 455 17.92 -12.77 -15.69
N ALA A 456 19.08 -12.90 -15.05
CA ALA A 456 19.24 -13.70 -13.84
C ALA A 456 18.39 -13.15 -12.69
N GLY A 457 18.37 -11.83 -12.49
CA GLY A 457 17.52 -11.17 -11.50
C GLY A 457 16.04 -11.45 -11.75
N LEU A 458 15.54 -11.32 -12.98
CA LEU A 458 14.15 -11.64 -13.34
C LEU A 458 13.82 -13.13 -13.11
N ALA A 459 14.77 -14.04 -13.38
CA ALA A 459 14.59 -15.47 -13.15
C ALA A 459 14.62 -15.82 -11.65
N VAL A 460 15.51 -15.19 -10.87
CA VAL A 460 15.56 -15.33 -9.41
C VAL A 460 14.29 -14.75 -8.79
N MET A 461 13.81 -13.61 -9.26
CA MET A 461 12.55 -13.02 -8.80
C MET A 461 11.35 -13.90 -9.16
N ALA A 462 11.33 -14.51 -10.36
CA ALA A 462 10.32 -15.52 -10.71
C ALA A 462 10.38 -16.74 -9.77
N ALA A 463 11.58 -17.21 -9.44
CA ALA A 463 11.79 -18.32 -8.53
C ALA A 463 11.39 -17.97 -7.09
N LEU A 464 11.66 -16.74 -6.62
CA LEU A 464 11.25 -16.24 -5.31
C LEU A 464 9.74 -16.02 -5.21
N SER A 465 9.09 -15.51 -6.27
CA SER A 465 7.63 -15.44 -6.34
C SER A 465 7.00 -16.84 -6.35
N LEU A 466 7.61 -17.80 -7.07
CA LEU A 466 7.17 -19.20 -7.06
C LEU A 466 7.36 -19.85 -5.68
N LEU A 467 8.50 -19.62 -5.03
CA LEU A 467 8.79 -20.10 -3.67
C LEU A 467 7.83 -19.51 -2.65
N GLY A 468 7.52 -18.21 -2.73
CA GLY A 468 6.47 -17.60 -1.92
C GLY A 468 5.10 -18.22 -2.19
N THR A 469 4.77 -18.50 -3.46
CA THR A 469 3.52 -19.20 -3.83
C THR A 469 3.46 -20.60 -3.20
N VAL A 470 4.55 -21.35 -3.28
CA VAL A 470 4.66 -22.71 -2.72
C VAL A 470 4.59 -22.66 -1.20
N ALA A 471 5.32 -21.77 -0.54
CA ALA A 471 5.30 -21.60 0.91
C ALA A 471 3.89 -21.30 1.43
N VAL A 472 3.16 -20.44 0.73
CA VAL A 472 1.76 -20.13 1.04
C VAL A 472 0.83 -21.33 0.79
N LEU A 473 1.08 -22.11 -0.26
CA LEU A 473 0.31 -23.32 -0.57
C LEU A 473 0.59 -24.49 0.39
N THR A 474 1.78 -24.54 0.99
CA THR A 474 2.18 -25.58 1.95
C THR A 474 1.74 -25.27 3.37
N ASN A 475 1.49 -24.00 3.71
CA ASN A 475 1.03 -23.58 5.05
C ASN A 475 -0.50 -23.69 5.23
N ARG A 476 -1.10 -24.77 4.70
CA ARG A 476 -2.54 -25.04 4.77
C ARG A 476 -2.89 -25.75 6.07
N THR A 477 -3.06 -24.99 7.14
CA THR A 477 -3.84 -25.42 8.30
C THR A 477 -4.69 -24.25 8.77
N THR A 478 -6.01 -24.45 8.85
CA THR A 478 -6.91 -23.54 9.56
C THR A 478 -6.68 -23.76 11.03
N VAL A 479 -5.84 -22.94 11.63
CA VAL A 479 -5.60 -22.94 13.07
C VAL A 479 -6.08 -21.60 13.60
N TYR A 480 -6.35 -21.50 14.89
CA TYR A 480 -6.66 -20.27 15.58
C TYR A 480 -5.51 -20.00 16.52
N THR A 481 -4.90 -18.82 16.37
CA THR A 481 -3.78 -18.41 17.23
C THR A 481 -4.22 -17.22 18.07
N SER A 482 -3.97 -17.31 19.38
CA SER A 482 -4.08 -16.18 20.30
C SER A 482 -2.71 -15.87 20.86
N THR A 483 -2.29 -14.61 20.72
CA THR A 483 -1.02 -14.12 21.27
C THR A 483 -1.32 -13.08 22.35
N THR A 484 -0.99 -13.40 23.59
CA THR A 484 -1.22 -12.55 24.76
C THR A 484 0.11 -12.09 25.35
N ALA A 485 0.31 -10.77 25.46
CA ALA A 485 1.47 -10.20 26.12
C ALA A 485 1.22 -10.06 27.64
N LEU A 486 1.96 -10.81 28.46
CA LEU A 486 1.92 -10.71 29.90
C LEU A 486 3.05 -9.79 30.39
N GLY A 487 2.69 -8.62 30.92
CA GLY A 487 3.64 -7.68 31.53
C GLY A 487 4.11 -8.18 32.89
N ILE A 488 5.41 -8.12 33.17
CA ILE A 488 5.96 -8.41 34.49
C ILE A 488 6.05 -7.09 35.26
N VAL A 489 5.34 -6.98 36.39
CA VAL A 489 5.35 -5.78 37.22
C VAL A 489 5.62 -6.13 38.68
N PRO A 490 6.28 -5.27 39.47
CA PRO A 490 6.40 -5.48 40.91
C PRO A 490 5.02 -5.55 41.57
N SER A 491 4.88 -6.42 42.57
CA SER A 491 3.61 -6.64 43.29
C SER A 491 3.28 -5.54 44.31
N GLY A 492 4.22 -4.62 44.58
CA GLY A 492 4.08 -3.51 45.52
C GLY A 492 4.24 -2.13 44.88
N ALA A 493 3.98 -1.07 45.66
CA ALA A 493 4.14 0.31 45.19
C ALA A 493 5.60 0.61 44.81
N VAL A 494 5.82 1.03 43.57
CA VAL A 494 7.15 1.30 43.03
C VAL A 494 7.51 2.77 43.22
N ASN A 495 8.65 3.05 43.85
CA ASN A 495 9.19 4.40 43.90
C ASN A 495 9.63 4.82 42.47
N PRO A 496 9.17 5.97 41.94
CA PRO A 496 9.56 6.45 40.61
C PRO A 496 11.08 6.51 40.38
N ALA A 497 11.85 6.78 41.45
CA ALA A 497 13.32 6.85 41.38
C ALA A 497 14.01 5.48 41.19
N SER A 498 13.35 4.37 41.55
CA SER A 498 13.88 3.01 41.40
C SER A 498 13.25 2.23 40.25
N ALA A 499 12.22 2.79 39.60
CA ALA A 499 11.47 2.14 38.53
C ALA A 499 12.37 1.71 37.35
N TYR A 500 13.32 2.57 36.97
CA TYR A 500 14.28 2.28 35.89
C TYR A 500 15.21 1.09 36.21
N SER A 501 15.73 1.03 37.43
CA SER A 501 16.62 -0.05 37.88
C SER A 501 15.88 -1.38 37.98
N LEU A 502 14.64 -1.36 38.48
CA LEU A 502 13.79 -2.56 38.54
C LEU A 502 13.43 -3.07 37.15
N ASP A 503 13.17 -2.17 36.20
CA ASP A 503 12.88 -2.53 34.81
C ASP A 503 14.11 -3.12 34.09
N LEU A 504 15.32 -2.59 34.33
CA LEU A 504 16.57 -3.20 33.86
C LEU A 504 16.75 -4.64 34.34
N ILE A 505 16.45 -4.89 35.63
CA ILE A 505 16.50 -6.23 36.23
C ILE A 505 15.39 -7.11 35.63
N THR A 506 14.20 -6.57 35.44
CA THR A 506 13.07 -7.28 34.83
C THR A 506 13.39 -7.72 33.41
N ARG A 507 14.04 -6.88 32.60
CA ARG A 507 14.42 -7.17 31.21
C ARG A 507 15.58 -8.17 31.11
N GLY A 508 16.61 -8.00 31.95
CA GLY A 508 17.86 -8.75 31.84
C GLY A 508 17.86 -10.11 32.56
N LEU A 509 17.10 -10.24 33.64
CA LEU A 509 17.15 -11.41 34.52
C LEU A 509 15.77 -12.06 34.71
N ILE A 510 14.76 -11.27 35.09
CA ILE A 510 13.46 -11.85 35.48
C ILE A 510 12.66 -12.34 34.28
N GLY A 511 12.62 -11.56 33.19
CA GLY A 511 11.93 -11.92 31.95
C GLY A 511 12.38 -13.27 31.38
N PRO A 512 13.68 -13.47 31.08
CA PRO A 512 14.20 -14.76 30.62
C PRO A 512 13.90 -15.90 31.62
N THR A 513 14.05 -15.62 32.92
CA THR A 513 13.81 -16.62 33.96
C THR A 513 12.34 -17.02 34.02
N PHE A 514 11.41 -16.06 33.94
CA PHE A 514 9.97 -16.33 33.98
C PHE A 514 9.51 -17.02 32.70
N THR A 515 10.02 -16.63 31.52
CA THR A 515 9.77 -17.35 30.28
C THR A 515 10.22 -18.81 30.40
N GLU A 516 11.44 -19.05 30.88
CA GLU A 516 11.96 -20.41 31.05
C GLU A 516 11.12 -21.21 32.06
N VAL A 517 10.80 -20.62 33.21
CA VAL A 517 9.96 -21.25 34.25
C VAL A 517 8.59 -21.58 33.70
N LEU A 518 7.92 -20.65 33.00
CA LEU A 518 6.59 -20.87 32.42
C LEU A 518 6.62 -21.92 31.33
N SER A 519 7.60 -21.86 30.42
CA SER A 519 7.77 -22.86 29.35
C SER A 519 7.95 -24.30 29.87
N ARG A 520 8.50 -24.46 31.07
CA ARG A 520 8.69 -25.76 31.72
C ARG A 520 7.56 -26.17 32.67
N SER A 521 6.69 -25.24 33.07
CA SER A 521 5.69 -25.50 34.13
C SER A 521 4.25 -25.34 33.69
N VAL A 522 4.00 -24.72 32.54
CA VAL A 522 2.67 -24.58 31.94
C VAL A 522 2.66 -25.37 30.64
N ASP A 523 2.24 -26.63 30.73
CA ASP A 523 2.15 -27.55 29.59
C ASP A 523 0.72 -27.62 29.03
N ALA A 524 0.61 -27.92 27.74
CA ALA A 524 -0.65 -28.02 26.98
C ALA A 524 -1.65 -28.96 27.65
N THR A 525 -1.20 -30.08 28.22
CA THR A 525 -2.03 -31.07 28.93
C THR A 525 -2.61 -30.53 30.25
N ALA A 526 -1.85 -29.74 31.01
CA ALA A 526 -2.32 -29.15 32.26
C ALA A 526 -3.32 -28.01 32.04
N VAL A 527 -3.15 -27.28 30.93
CA VAL A 527 -4.08 -26.22 30.52
C VAL A 527 -5.38 -26.80 29.96
N THR A 528 -5.33 -27.85 29.14
CA THR A 528 -6.54 -28.55 28.66
C THR A 528 -7.34 -29.19 29.80
N GLN A 529 -6.68 -29.75 30.82
CA GLN A 529 -7.37 -30.29 32.00
C GLN A 529 -8.06 -29.22 32.85
N ARG A 530 -7.48 -28.00 32.92
CA ARG A 530 -8.07 -26.86 33.65
C ARG A 530 -9.18 -26.14 32.89
N ALA A 531 -9.16 -26.15 31.56
CA ALA A 531 -10.24 -25.61 30.73
C ALA A 531 -11.56 -26.38 30.94
N GLY A 532 -11.48 -27.66 31.35
CA GLY A 532 -12.63 -28.51 31.67
C GLY A 532 -13.41 -28.95 30.42
N PRO A 533 -14.14 -30.08 30.47
CA PRO A 533 -14.96 -30.52 29.35
C PRO A 533 -16.26 -29.70 29.31
N GLY A 534 -16.38 -28.79 28.35
CA GLY A 534 -17.67 -28.37 27.85
C GLY A 534 -18.38 -29.54 27.18
N GLY A 535 -19.07 -30.39 27.98
CA GLY A 535 -19.90 -31.50 27.49
C GLY A 535 -19.51 -32.90 27.98
N ALA A 536 -19.32 -33.10 29.28
CA ALA A 536 -19.37 -34.44 29.87
C ALA A 536 -20.83 -34.88 30.05
N ASP A 537 -21.47 -35.29 28.96
CA ASP A 537 -22.63 -36.19 28.96
C ASP A 537 -22.59 -37.02 27.67
N SER A 538 -21.60 -37.91 27.59
CA SER A 538 -21.71 -39.18 26.84
C SER A 538 -20.57 -40.10 27.28
N ALA A 539 -20.86 -40.88 28.32
CA ALA A 539 -20.13 -42.11 28.58
C ALA A 539 -20.53 -43.12 27.49
N ASP A 540 -19.87 -43.05 26.33
CA ASP A 540 -19.69 -44.16 25.38
C ASP A 540 -18.90 -43.66 24.16
N SER A 541 -17.58 -43.65 24.29
CA SER A 541 -16.67 -43.86 23.15
C SER A 541 -15.28 -44.20 23.71
N ALA A 542 -15.09 -45.48 23.96
CA ALA A 542 -13.78 -46.09 23.93
C ALA A 542 -13.30 -46.05 22.47
N ASP A 543 -12.65 -44.95 22.07
CA ASP A 543 -11.67 -44.94 20.99
C ASP A 543 -10.74 -43.75 21.20
N GLY A 544 -9.44 -44.03 21.22
CA GLY A 544 -8.38 -43.04 21.36
C GLY A 544 -8.31 -42.14 20.14
N ALA A 545 -9.15 -41.11 20.09
CA ALA A 545 -8.95 -39.97 19.22
C ALA A 545 -7.97 -39.00 19.92
N ASP A 546 -6.76 -38.87 19.35
CA ASP A 546 -5.80 -37.81 19.64
C ASP A 546 -6.55 -36.47 19.75
N ARG A 547 -6.58 -35.90 20.96
CA ARG A 547 -7.11 -34.55 21.17
C ARG A 547 -6.13 -33.57 20.54
N ALA A 548 -6.59 -32.88 19.49
CA ALA A 548 -6.14 -31.63 18.85
C ALA A 548 -4.70 -31.17 19.13
N ASP A 549 -3.95 -30.86 18.07
CA ASP A 549 -2.61 -30.27 18.11
C ASP A 549 -2.65 -28.89 18.80
N VAL A 550 -2.64 -28.87 20.13
CA VAL A 550 -2.61 -27.66 20.96
C VAL A 550 -1.16 -27.33 21.25
N GLU A 551 -0.66 -26.25 20.68
CA GLU A 551 0.67 -25.73 20.94
C GLU A 551 0.59 -24.52 21.88
N ILE A 552 1.28 -24.59 23.02
CA ILE A 552 1.45 -23.45 23.93
C ILE A 552 2.94 -23.08 23.92
N ALA A 553 3.23 -21.91 23.38
CA ALA A 553 4.58 -21.38 23.31
C ALA A 553 4.72 -20.17 24.24
N PHE A 554 5.79 -20.17 25.03
CA PHE A 554 6.21 -19.01 25.80
C PHE A 554 7.47 -18.46 25.16
N ALA A 555 7.40 -17.22 24.69
CA ALA A 555 8.55 -16.48 24.22
C ALA A 555 8.86 -15.36 25.21
N GLN A 556 10.14 -15.08 25.41
CA GLN A 556 10.52 -13.84 26.05
C GLN A 556 10.11 -12.71 25.11
N SER A 557 9.36 -11.72 25.61
CA SER A 557 9.14 -10.50 24.85
C SER A 557 10.51 -9.92 24.54
N ARG A 558 10.88 -9.88 23.25
CA ARG A 558 12.28 -9.65 22.82
C ARG A 558 12.91 -8.43 23.48
N LEU A 559 12.11 -7.41 23.79
CA LEU A 559 12.57 -6.14 24.34
C LEU A 559 11.68 -5.60 25.49
N GLY A 560 10.71 -6.40 25.94
CA GLY A 560 9.56 -5.90 26.71
C GLY A 560 9.54 -6.14 28.22
N GLY A 561 10.45 -6.88 28.83
CA GLY A 561 10.31 -7.20 30.27
C GLY A 561 8.98 -7.91 30.58
N GLY A 562 8.52 -8.77 29.67
CA GLY A 562 7.30 -9.56 29.80
C GLY A 562 7.42 -10.89 29.08
N VAL A 563 6.42 -11.74 29.25
CA VAL A 563 6.34 -13.05 28.61
C VAL A 563 5.23 -13.01 27.57
N VAL A 564 5.55 -13.38 26.34
CA VAL A 564 4.56 -13.57 25.27
C VAL A 564 4.09 -15.00 25.34
N LEU A 565 2.78 -15.17 25.52
CA LEU A 565 2.10 -16.45 25.51
C LEU A 565 1.37 -16.57 24.17
N THR A 566 1.71 -17.59 23.39
CA THR A 566 1.03 -17.94 22.15
C THR A 566 0.33 -19.28 22.34
N VAL A 567 -0.97 -19.30 22.10
CA VAL A 567 -1.79 -20.51 22.11
C VAL A 567 -2.33 -20.74 20.70
N THR A 568 -2.09 -21.93 20.17
CA THR A 568 -2.48 -22.34 18.83
C THR A 568 -3.37 -23.58 18.94
N ALA A 569 -4.59 -23.52 18.39
CA ALA A 569 -5.57 -24.61 18.42
C ALA A 569 -6.45 -24.62 17.17
N ASP A 570 -6.99 -25.76 16.77
CA ASP A 570 -7.74 -25.90 15.50
C ASP A 570 -9.14 -25.25 15.50
N ASP A 571 -9.63 -24.83 16.67
CA ASP A 571 -10.97 -24.26 16.87
C ASP A 571 -10.93 -22.93 17.64
N SER A 572 -11.82 -21.99 17.28
CA SER A 572 -11.86 -20.64 17.85
C SER A 572 -12.29 -20.61 19.30
N ASP A 573 -13.27 -21.42 19.66
CA ASP A 573 -13.81 -21.46 21.02
C ASP A 573 -12.79 -22.17 21.92
N ALA A 574 -12.22 -23.28 21.44
CA ALA A 574 -11.09 -23.94 22.08
C ALA A 574 -9.90 -23.00 22.28
N ALA A 575 -9.48 -22.23 21.27
CA ALA A 575 -8.39 -21.27 21.39
C ALA A 575 -8.69 -20.17 22.43
N THR A 576 -9.95 -19.72 22.54
CA THR A 576 -10.36 -18.71 23.53
C THR A 576 -10.25 -19.27 24.94
N GLU A 577 -10.82 -20.45 25.19
CA GLU A 577 -10.81 -21.10 26.50
C GLU A 577 -9.38 -21.47 26.94
N LEU A 578 -8.59 -22.04 26.01
CA LEU A 578 -7.21 -22.43 26.27
C LEU A 578 -6.32 -21.21 26.55
N THR A 579 -6.53 -20.09 25.86
CA THR A 579 -5.80 -18.84 26.14
C THR A 579 -6.13 -18.31 27.53
N ALA A 580 -7.42 -18.25 27.89
CA ALA A 580 -7.83 -17.81 29.21
C ALA A 580 -7.24 -18.70 30.32
N ALA A 581 -7.28 -20.02 30.12
CA ALA A 581 -6.71 -20.99 31.04
C ALA A 581 -5.18 -20.88 31.15
N ALA A 582 -4.47 -20.70 30.02
CA ALA A 582 -3.02 -20.53 30.01
C ALA A 582 -2.56 -19.22 30.67
N VAL A 583 -3.29 -18.12 30.46
CA VAL A 583 -3.03 -16.84 31.14
C VAL A 583 -3.24 -16.98 32.65
N ALA A 584 -4.34 -17.59 33.08
CA ALA A 584 -4.62 -17.81 34.50
C ALA A 584 -3.57 -18.71 35.16
N ALA A 585 -3.20 -19.81 34.49
CA ALA A 585 -2.15 -20.72 34.95
C ALA A 585 -0.80 -20.00 35.10
N SER A 586 -0.44 -19.15 34.14
CA SER A 586 0.80 -18.37 34.15
C SER A 586 0.84 -17.38 35.31
N LYS A 587 -0.25 -16.63 35.52
CA LYS A 587 -0.39 -15.68 36.65
C LYS A 587 -0.28 -16.39 38.00
N ALA A 588 -1.00 -17.50 38.17
CA ALA A 588 -0.97 -18.28 39.40
C ALA A 588 0.43 -18.84 39.68
N ARG A 589 1.11 -19.34 38.65
CA ARG A 589 2.45 -19.92 38.80
C ARG A 589 3.49 -18.89 39.23
N ILE A 590 3.47 -17.69 38.66
CA ILE A 590 4.40 -16.62 39.07
C ILE A 590 4.09 -16.10 40.47
N ALA A 591 2.80 -16.01 40.84
CA ALA A 591 2.40 -15.62 42.19
C ALA A 591 2.87 -16.61 43.27
N ASP A 592 2.80 -17.92 42.99
CA ASP A 592 3.26 -19.01 43.89
C ASP A 592 4.76 -18.97 44.19
N LEU A 593 5.56 -18.38 43.30
CA LEU A 593 7.01 -18.24 43.50
C LEU A 593 7.39 -17.12 44.49
N ASP A 594 6.43 -16.30 44.92
CA ASP A 594 6.61 -15.17 45.85
C ASP A 594 7.82 -14.29 45.53
N THR A 595 7.99 -13.98 44.24
CA THR A 595 9.18 -13.28 43.72
C THR A 595 9.16 -11.77 43.97
N GLY A 596 8.07 -11.22 44.53
CA GLY A 596 7.80 -9.78 44.57
C GLY A 596 7.37 -9.19 43.22
N TYR A 597 7.16 -10.03 42.20
CA TYR A 597 6.65 -9.66 40.88
C TYR A 597 5.39 -10.46 40.52
N GLN A 598 4.55 -9.87 39.67
CA GLN A 598 3.31 -10.44 39.18
C GLN A 598 3.17 -10.24 37.67
N LEU A 599 2.34 -11.07 37.04
CA LEU A 599 1.97 -10.93 35.64
C LEU A 599 0.64 -10.18 35.49
N ILE A 600 0.63 -9.17 34.63
CA ILE A 600 -0.56 -8.41 34.24
C ILE A 600 -0.82 -8.56 32.74
N GLY A 601 -2.09 -8.45 32.32
CA GLY A 601 -2.50 -8.65 30.93
C GLY A 601 -3.71 -9.57 30.83
N ASP A 602 -4.59 -9.29 29.88
CA ASP A 602 -5.83 -10.03 29.67
C ASP A 602 -5.72 -10.93 28.43
N PRO A 603 -6.39 -12.10 28.41
CA PRO A 603 -6.32 -13.01 27.28
C PRO A 603 -6.82 -12.33 26.00
N ALA A 604 -6.00 -12.40 24.96
CA ALA A 604 -6.37 -11.92 23.64
C ALA A 604 -7.41 -12.83 22.99
N GLN A 605 -8.29 -12.23 22.17
CA GLN A 605 -9.25 -12.98 21.36
C GLN A 605 -8.50 -13.71 20.23
N PRO A 606 -8.71 -15.03 20.04
CA PRO A 606 -8.04 -15.77 19.00
C PRO A 606 -8.38 -15.22 17.62
N GLN A 607 -7.37 -15.16 16.77
CA GLN A 607 -7.54 -14.76 15.38
C GLN A 607 -7.43 -16.01 14.50
N PRO A 608 -8.31 -16.18 13.49
CA PRO A 608 -8.18 -17.27 12.54
C PRO A 608 -6.90 -17.11 11.73
N VAL A 609 -6.07 -18.14 11.74
CA VAL A 609 -4.98 -18.35 10.78
C VAL A 609 -5.63 -18.77 9.47
N SER A 610 -6.05 -17.79 8.66
CA SER A 610 -6.81 -18.04 7.44
C SER A 610 -5.95 -18.79 6.41
N SER A 611 -6.48 -19.91 5.90
CA SER A 611 -5.97 -20.48 4.65
C SER A 611 -6.38 -19.55 3.50
N PRO A 612 -5.51 -19.26 2.53
CA PRO A 612 -5.79 -18.24 1.54
C PRO A 612 -6.73 -18.81 0.46
N GLU A 613 -7.90 -18.19 0.28
CA GLU A 613 -8.98 -18.64 -0.64
C GLU A 613 -8.47 -18.91 -2.08
N TRP A 614 -8.81 -20.02 -2.74
CA TRP A 614 -8.25 -20.48 -4.04
C TRP A 614 -8.17 -19.49 -5.24
N TRP A 615 -8.78 -18.30 -5.16
CA TRP A 615 -8.90 -17.33 -6.25
C TRP A 615 -7.77 -16.27 -6.36
N TRP A 616 -6.79 -16.21 -5.45
CA TRP A 616 -5.58 -15.34 -5.61
C TRP A 616 -4.45 -16.04 -6.39
N LEU A 617 -4.51 -17.37 -6.55
CA LEU A 617 -3.57 -18.17 -7.37
C LEU A 617 -3.37 -17.64 -8.81
N PRO A 618 -4.40 -17.11 -9.51
CA PRO A 618 -4.21 -16.49 -10.81
C PRO A 618 -3.32 -15.23 -10.78
N ALA A 619 -3.35 -14.42 -9.71
CA ALA A 619 -2.54 -13.20 -9.60
C ALA A 619 -1.06 -13.52 -9.40
N LEU A 620 -0.74 -14.50 -8.54
CA LEU A 620 0.65 -15.00 -8.43
C LEU A 620 1.09 -15.76 -9.68
N ALA A 621 0.23 -16.60 -10.26
CA ALA A 621 0.53 -17.26 -11.52
C ALA A 621 0.83 -16.24 -12.62
N LEU A 622 0.06 -15.15 -12.72
CA LEU A 622 0.31 -14.06 -13.68
C LEU A 622 1.63 -13.32 -13.41
N SER A 623 2.03 -13.12 -12.15
CA SER A 623 3.33 -12.53 -11.82
C SER A 623 4.50 -13.47 -12.19
N THR A 624 4.35 -14.76 -11.92
CA THR A 624 5.37 -15.79 -12.18
C THR A 624 5.49 -16.05 -13.68
N ILE A 625 4.36 -16.21 -14.38
CA ILE A 625 4.26 -16.31 -15.83
C ILE A 625 4.75 -15.02 -16.49
N GLY A 626 4.44 -13.86 -15.92
CA GLY A 626 4.90 -12.55 -16.38
C GLY A 626 6.42 -12.41 -16.31
N CYS A 627 7.04 -12.75 -15.17
CA CYS A 627 8.49 -12.75 -14.98
C CYS A 627 9.18 -13.78 -15.90
N ALA A 628 8.63 -15.00 -16.00
CA ALA A 628 9.15 -16.05 -16.86
C ALA A 628 9.04 -15.67 -18.35
N ALA A 629 7.89 -15.14 -18.77
CA ALA A 629 7.70 -14.61 -20.11
C ALA A 629 8.65 -13.44 -20.40
N LEU A 630 8.91 -12.55 -19.43
CA LEU A 630 9.88 -11.48 -19.58
C LEU A 630 11.31 -12.01 -19.73
N ALA A 631 11.71 -12.99 -18.91
CA ALA A 631 13.03 -13.62 -19.01
C ALA A 631 13.20 -14.31 -20.39
N VAL A 632 12.14 -14.96 -20.90
CA VAL A 632 12.13 -15.58 -22.23
C VAL A 632 12.15 -14.53 -23.34
N ILE A 633 11.37 -13.46 -23.25
CA ILE A 633 11.30 -12.40 -24.27
C ILE A 633 12.62 -11.60 -24.32
N THR A 634 13.17 -11.24 -23.16
CA THR A 634 14.48 -10.57 -23.06
C THR A 634 15.62 -11.50 -23.51
N GLY A 635 15.56 -12.79 -23.17
CA GLY A 635 16.48 -13.80 -23.67
C GLY A 635 16.41 -14.00 -25.19
N ARG A 636 15.19 -14.00 -25.76
CA ARG A 636 14.95 -14.11 -27.22
C ARG A 636 15.42 -12.87 -27.97
N ARG A 637 15.12 -11.65 -27.49
CA ARG A 637 15.65 -10.40 -28.08
C ARG A 637 17.18 -10.35 -28.05
N ARG A 638 17.80 -10.87 -26.98
CA ARG A 638 19.27 -10.99 -26.92
C ARG A 638 19.84 -12.00 -27.92
N ARG A 639 19.16 -13.13 -28.16
CA ARG A 639 19.57 -14.10 -29.19
C ARG A 639 19.39 -13.56 -30.60
N ALA A 640 18.31 -12.82 -30.86
CA ALA A 640 18.05 -12.18 -32.15
C ALA A 640 19.03 -11.04 -32.49
N LEU A 641 19.67 -10.46 -31.48
CA LEU A 641 20.68 -9.39 -31.61
C LEU A 641 22.12 -9.91 -31.46
N ARG A 642 22.34 -11.23 -31.42
CA ARG A 642 23.69 -11.78 -31.61
C ARG A 642 24.08 -11.57 -33.08
N PRO A 643 25.28 -11.06 -33.37
CA PRO A 643 25.83 -11.14 -34.73
C PRO A 643 25.71 -12.58 -35.22
N ALA A 644 25.33 -12.76 -36.48
CA ALA A 644 25.44 -14.06 -37.13
C ALA A 644 26.89 -14.55 -36.95
N ASP A 645 27.01 -15.82 -36.58
CA ASP A 645 28.29 -16.50 -36.48
C ASP A 645 29.03 -16.35 -37.82
N PRO A 646 30.21 -15.70 -37.87
CA PRO A 646 30.93 -15.48 -39.12
C PRO A 646 31.30 -16.77 -39.86
N ASP A 647 31.21 -17.93 -39.18
CA ASP A 647 31.54 -19.24 -39.73
C ASP A 647 30.36 -19.98 -40.40
N ARG A 648 29.17 -19.38 -40.47
CA ARG A 648 28.05 -19.93 -41.28
C ARG A 648 27.88 -19.14 -42.57
N GLY A 649 28.60 -19.58 -43.60
CA GLY A 649 28.45 -19.09 -44.98
C GLY A 649 27.01 -19.21 -45.50
N PRO A 650 26.58 -18.33 -46.42
CA PRO A 650 25.21 -18.29 -46.90
C PRO A 650 24.85 -19.56 -47.68
N ALA A 651 23.84 -20.29 -47.19
CA ALA A 651 23.17 -21.32 -47.97
C ALA A 651 22.55 -20.68 -49.23
N GLY A 652 22.84 -21.30 -50.37
CA GLY A 652 22.71 -20.68 -51.69
C GLY A 652 21.28 -20.40 -52.14
N THR A 653 21.10 -19.21 -52.71
CA THR A 653 20.04 -18.89 -53.68
C THR A 653 20.67 -18.03 -54.77
N ALA A 654 21.39 -18.68 -55.69
CA ALA A 654 21.91 -18.07 -56.90
C ALA A 654 21.80 -19.08 -58.04
N ASP A 655 20.57 -19.34 -58.51
CA ASP A 655 20.35 -19.85 -59.86
C ASP A 655 18.91 -19.57 -60.29
N ARG A 656 18.66 -18.36 -60.82
CA ARG A 656 17.50 -18.00 -61.67
C ARG A 656 17.48 -16.50 -61.99
N ALA A 657 18.52 -15.98 -62.65
CA ALA A 657 18.45 -14.67 -63.28
C ALA A 657 19.54 -14.43 -64.33
N GLU A 658 19.88 -15.43 -65.15
CA GLU A 658 20.80 -15.17 -66.26
C GLU A 658 20.56 -16.12 -67.43
N GLN A 659 19.48 -15.87 -68.18
CA GLN A 659 19.33 -16.32 -69.57
C GLN A 659 18.09 -15.65 -70.17
N THR A 660 18.28 -14.45 -70.74
CA THR A 660 17.53 -13.91 -71.89
C THR A 660 18.01 -12.48 -72.17
N ARG A 661 19.15 -12.36 -72.87
CA ARG A 661 19.40 -11.21 -73.75
C ARG A 661 19.87 -11.73 -75.10
N VAL A 662 18.99 -11.55 -76.08
CA VAL A 662 19.20 -11.79 -77.51
C VAL A 662 20.14 -10.71 -78.06
N PRO A 663 21.15 -11.04 -78.89
CA PRO A 663 21.91 -10.06 -79.64
C PRO A 663 21.26 -9.80 -81.01
N ALA A 664 21.17 -8.53 -81.41
CA ALA A 664 20.67 -8.13 -82.72
C ALA A 664 21.80 -8.02 -83.77
N LEU A 665 21.46 -8.48 -84.98
CA LEU A 665 21.94 -8.10 -86.31
C LEU A 665 23.23 -8.73 -86.89
N ALA A 666 23.03 -9.65 -87.85
CA ALA A 666 23.24 -9.45 -89.31
C ALA A 666 23.88 -10.67 -90.00
N ALA A 667 23.14 -11.31 -90.93
CA ALA A 667 23.57 -11.65 -92.30
C ALA A 667 22.72 -12.80 -92.91
N ARG A 668 22.12 -12.48 -94.06
CA ARG A 668 21.52 -13.34 -95.11
C ARG A 668 20.22 -14.07 -94.83
#